data_AF-A0A6M0P3U5-F1
#
_entry.id   AF-A0A6M0P3U5-F1
#
_cell.length_a   1.000
_cell.length_b   1.000
_cell.length_c   1.000
_cell.angle_alpha   90.00
_cell.angle_beta   90.00
_cell.angle_gamma   90.00
#
_symmetry.space_group_name_H-M   'P 1'
#
loop_
_entity.id
_entity.type
_entity.pdbx_description
1 polymer ?
#
loop_
_entity_poly.entity_id
_entity_poly.type
_entity_poly.pdbx_seq_one_letter_code
_entity_poly.pdbx_strand_id
1 'polypeptide(L)'
;MFQVEKINVNKTFINIIFSAKKDFDNLKLELRLRDTGRFLMYSYENCSEVDVHHHNNNHYEVNISLKELVKCFQIINPVKQLVYINVMDGNGNYYDLFINDNIKKQLKEIKEISLNKLAKMTLIGRGKNELAFKIQKNTLRNKIDYLNIDNKNKKIMLAVTSSIKNSEEELFIDNLYLKKRVFKDTLVYSESLELQRLSSNLFSLDFEQINNFTYDDIITVLDFVAEVKEDGISLEADLKRDEELKIEEININSDNKINPYWTLSNGLSIRVESLFKSIIINSINLNGYLLSLKLKKELSSTNNIKCFLFREQKIYNDLELVPFREINVVNKEENIYINLDIEEIFKNLDTNIRQAYQLCIEKNEERYILVTNNKFEDTIYVNNNIKIALISDDNTLKISIEPNTEKAVKLGIIGSCFTRLAFSSKDDFFNPDYKTYFSVEFSHFWPSIISLFSNPIDFKEENFPEVKGTDLVNLKREFEKSTFNELKNKNIEYVLIDFFVDAIHGVRKFKDRDAYVVQHGSMQRTSFLKDKLLKETEQFDYRNPSFWEKWKKSCDQFIMELEKLIDLDKVILIWGGLAKEYYDKNKLVKNFAGEKRFTNTQLNYFNNIWNKMNNYFLSKAPNAKLIDMRKYNYLSTMDHKDAFGPHHFESNYYKSLIGELSKIVTRS
;
A
#
# COMPACT_ATOMS: atom_id res chain seq x y z
N MET A 1 -5.29 -24.07 33.55
CA MET A 1 -5.42 -24.77 32.25
C MET A 1 -6.81 -25.35 32.21
N PHE A 2 -7.60 -24.96 31.22
CA PHE A 2 -8.96 -25.46 30.99
C PHE A 2 -8.94 -26.42 29.82
N GLN A 3 -9.68 -27.53 29.93
CA GLN A 3 -9.71 -28.58 28.90
C GLN A 3 -11.16 -28.88 28.52
N VAL A 4 -11.46 -28.84 27.23
CA VAL A 4 -12.77 -29.20 26.69
C VAL A 4 -12.98 -30.71 26.79
N GLU A 5 -14.16 -31.08 27.27
CA GLU A 5 -14.57 -32.47 27.50
C GLU A 5 -15.70 -32.89 26.56
N LYS A 6 -16.59 -31.95 26.21
CA LYS A 6 -17.69 -32.18 25.28
C LYS A 6 -18.11 -30.88 24.60
N ILE A 7 -18.46 -30.97 23.32
CA ILE A 7 -19.14 -29.90 22.59
C ILE A 7 -20.45 -30.45 22.03
N ASN A 8 -21.57 -29.75 22.22
CA ASN A 8 -22.84 -30.07 21.59
C ASN A 8 -23.29 -28.88 20.73
N VAL A 9 -23.76 -29.14 19.50
CA VAL A 9 -24.20 -28.10 18.57
C VAL A 9 -25.62 -28.41 18.12
N ASN A 10 -26.49 -27.42 18.15
CA ASN A 10 -27.82 -27.48 17.54
C ASN A 10 -28.07 -26.22 16.67
N LYS A 11 -29.28 -26.05 16.16
CA LYS A 11 -29.63 -24.92 15.26
C LYS A 11 -29.64 -23.54 15.92
N THR A 12 -29.53 -23.46 17.25
CA THR A 12 -29.68 -22.21 18.02
C THR A 12 -28.51 -21.93 18.96
N PHE A 13 -27.84 -22.95 19.48
CA PHE A 13 -26.78 -22.84 20.48
C PHE A 13 -25.58 -23.77 20.21
N ILE A 14 -24.40 -23.31 20.65
CA ILE A 14 -23.23 -24.16 20.94
C ILE A 14 -23.13 -24.30 22.46
N ASN A 15 -23.14 -25.54 22.94
CA ASN A 15 -22.90 -25.89 24.32
C ASN A 15 -21.48 -26.46 24.46
N ILE A 16 -20.69 -25.93 25.39
CA ILE A 16 -19.31 -26.37 25.64
C ILE A 16 -19.18 -26.75 27.11
N ILE A 17 -18.73 -27.97 27.37
CA ILE A 17 -18.41 -28.48 28.71
C ILE A 17 -16.89 -28.65 28.82
N PHE A 18 -16.32 -28.12 29.90
CA PHE A 18 -14.88 -28.11 30.13
C PHE A 18 -14.53 -28.18 31.60
N SER A 19 -13.31 -28.60 31.94
CA SER A 19 -12.85 -28.75 33.33
C SER A 19 -11.51 -28.06 33.59
N ALA A 20 -11.17 -27.90 34.87
CA ALA A 20 -9.94 -27.27 35.34
C ALA A 20 -9.21 -28.08 36.43
N LYS A 21 -7.88 -27.91 36.50
CA LYS A 21 -7.02 -28.56 37.52
C LYS A 21 -7.23 -28.07 38.96
N LYS A 22 -7.87 -26.92 39.14
CA LYS A 22 -8.26 -26.32 40.42
C LYS A 22 -9.61 -25.65 40.22
N ASP A 23 -10.32 -25.37 41.30
CA ASP A 23 -11.56 -24.61 41.19
C ASP A 23 -11.32 -23.12 40.91
N PHE A 24 -12.33 -22.47 40.36
CA PHE A 24 -12.37 -21.05 40.00
C PHE A 24 -13.81 -20.53 40.08
N ASP A 25 -14.01 -19.48 40.87
CA ASP A 25 -15.27 -18.76 40.95
C ASP A 25 -15.41 -17.70 39.83
N ASN A 26 -16.66 -17.37 39.49
CA ASN A 26 -17.03 -16.27 38.60
C ASN A 26 -16.33 -16.29 37.24
N LEU A 27 -16.24 -17.48 36.62
CA LEU A 27 -15.70 -17.61 35.27
C LEU A 27 -16.60 -16.96 34.21
N LYS A 28 -15.96 -16.41 33.19
CA LYS A 28 -16.61 -15.98 31.94
C LYS A 28 -15.90 -16.55 30.72
N LEU A 29 -16.65 -16.78 29.66
CA LEU A 29 -16.12 -17.13 28.35
C LEU A 29 -16.10 -15.87 27.48
N GLU A 30 -14.91 -15.45 27.07
CA GLU A 30 -14.73 -14.27 26.22
C GLU A 30 -14.49 -14.71 24.77
N LEU A 31 -15.38 -14.27 23.88
CA LEU A 31 -15.37 -14.50 22.45
C LEU A 31 -14.79 -13.27 21.75
N ARG A 32 -13.54 -13.36 21.27
CA ARG A 32 -12.83 -12.24 20.65
C ARG A 32 -12.82 -12.37 19.13
N LEU A 33 -13.50 -11.45 18.44
CA LEU A 33 -13.48 -11.37 16.98
C LEU A 33 -12.10 -10.89 16.51
N ARG A 34 -11.26 -11.81 16.03
CA ARG A 34 -9.91 -11.47 15.54
C ARG A 34 -10.03 -10.76 14.19
N ASP A 35 -9.47 -9.55 14.11
CA ASP A 35 -9.23 -8.88 12.85
C ASP A 35 -8.27 -9.70 11.98
N THR A 36 -8.75 -10.14 10.82
CA THR A 36 -7.94 -10.81 9.79
C THR A 36 -7.54 -9.89 8.64
N GLY A 37 -8.08 -8.67 8.62
CA GLY A 37 -7.76 -7.63 7.64
C GLY A 37 -6.47 -6.88 7.97
N ARG A 38 -6.12 -6.70 9.25
CA ARG A 38 -4.88 -6.03 9.70
C ARG A 38 -3.63 -6.88 9.45
N PHE A 39 -2.62 -6.27 8.85
CA PHE A 39 -1.36 -6.91 8.49
C PHE A 39 -0.49 -7.11 9.75
N LEU A 40 0.02 -8.33 9.95
CA LEU A 40 0.96 -8.69 11.01
C LEU A 40 0.64 -8.17 12.42
N MET A 41 -0.64 -8.04 12.80
CA MET A 41 -1.03 -7.53 14.11
C MET A 41 -2.01 -8.43 14.87
N TYR A 42 -1.92 -8.36 16.19
CA TYR A 42 -2.97 -8.83 17.08
C TYR A 42 -3.90 -7.66 17.40
N SER A 43 -5.15 -7.80 16.98
CA SER A 43 -6.24 -6.92 17.39
C SER A 43 -7.55 -7.70 17.35
N TYR A 44 -8.48 -7.23 18.16
CA TYR A 44 -9.84 -7.73 18.23
C TYR A 44 -10.75 -6.57 17.84
N GLU A 45 -11.68 -6.81 16.91
CA GLU A 45 -12.63 -5.79 16.47
C GLU A 45 -13.78 -5.66 17.47
N ASN A 46 -14.23 -6.79 18.01
CA ASN A 46 -15.30 -6.91 18.99
C ASN A 46 -14.96 -8.02 20.00
N CYS A 47 -15.41 -7.86 21.24
CA CYS A 47 -15.41 -8.91 22.26
C CYS A 47 -16.85 -9.10 22.76
N SER A 48 -17.24 -10.35 23.03
CA SER A 48 -18.49 -10.70 23.67
C SER A 48 -18.21 -11.63 24.84
N GLU A 49 -18.76 -11.32 26.01
CA GLU A 49 -18.69 -12.19 27.19
C GLU A 49 -19.94 -13.07 27.25
N VAL A 50 -19.76 -14.33 27.66
CA VAL A 50 -20.84 -15.27 27.97
C VAL A 50 -20.55 -15.84 29.35
N ASP A 51 -21.55 -15.81 30.24
CA ASP A 51 -21.39 -16.33 31.59
C ASP A 51 -21.15 -17.85 31.57
N VAL A 52 -20.27 -18.32 32.45
CA VAL A 52 -19.95 -19.74 32.60
C VAL A 52 -20.64 -20.26 33.86
N HIS A 53 -21.43 -21.31 33.70
CA HIS A 53 -22.05 -22.00 34.82
C HIS A 53 -21.06 -22.98 35.44
N HIS A 54 -20.83 -22.84 36.75
CA HIS A 54 -20.06 -23.78 37.55
C HIS A 54 -20.90 -25.04 37.84
N HIS A 55 -20.26 -26.19 37.70
CA HIS A 55 -20.75 -27.50 38.14
C HIS A 55 -19.77 -28.09 39.15
N ASN A 56 -20.25 -29.01 39.98
CA ASN A 56 -19.44 -29.67 41.01
C ASN A 56 -18.12 -30.25 40.44
N ASN A 57 -17.06 -30.21 41.25
CA ASN A 57 -15.74 -30.80 40.97
C ASN A 57 -14.94 -30.12 39.83
N ASN A 58 -14.87 -28.78 39.78
CA ASN A 58 -14.12 -28.01 38.77
C ASN A 58 -14.59 -28.25 37.31
N HIS A 59 -15.88 -28.55 37.11
CA HIS A 59 -16.48 -28.69 35.78
C HIS A 59 -17.31 -27.45 35.47
N TYR A 60 -17.40 -27.09 34.20
CA TYR A 60 -17.97 -25.82 33.75
C TYR A 60 -18.74 -26.01 32.46
N GLU A 61 -19.82 -25.25 32.30
CA GLU A 61 -20.69 -25.28 31.13
C GLU A 61 -20.98 -23.86 30.62
N VAL A 62 -21.00 -23.69 29.31
CA VAL A 62 -21.33 -22.42 28.66
C VAL A 62 -22.19 -22.64 27.41
N ASN A 63 -23.21 -21.80 27.24
CA ASN A 63 -24.19 -21.88 26.16
C ASN A 63 -24.14 -20.60 25.31
N ILE A 64 -23.66 -20.72 24.07
CA ILE A 64 -23.42 -19.61 23.14
C ILE A 64 -24.56 -19.56 22.12
N SER A 65 -25.36 -18.50 22.14
CA SER A 65 -26.43 -18.26 21.15
C SER A 65 -25.86 -17.91 19.78
N LEU A 66 -26.22 -18.67 18.74
CA LEU A 66 -25.80 -18.39 17.36
C LEU A 66 -26.36 -17.06 16.85
N LYS A 67 -27.59 -16.70 17.23
CA LYS A 67 -28.24 -15.44 16.83
C LYS A 67 -27.56 -14.22 17.44
N GLU A 68 -27.22 -14.29 18.72
CA GLU A 68 -26.51 -13.19 19.38
C GLU A 68 -25.05 -13.10 18.92
N LEU A 69 -24.40 -14.24 18.60
CA LEU A 69 -23.07 -14.26 18.00
C LEU A 69 -22.99 -13.47 16.67
N VAL A 70 -24.00 -13.60 15.80
CA VAL A 70 -24.06 -12.85 14.53
C VAL A 70 -24.27 -11.36 14.79
N LYS A 71 -25.24 -11.00 15.65
CA LYS A 71 -25.51 -9.59 16.02
C LYS A 71 -24.30 -8.89 16.64
N CYS A 72 -23.62 -9.54 17.60
CA CYS A 72 -22.50 -8.96 18.33
C CYS A 72 -21.30 -8.62 17.43
N PHE A 73 -21.23 -9.20 16.23
CA PHE A 73 -20.06 -9.11 15.37
C PHE A 73 -20.29 -8.38 14.03
N GLN A 74 -21.50 -7.86 13.76
CA GLN A 74 -21.90 -7.05 12.58
C GLN A 74 -20.97 -7.24 11.36
N ILE A 75 -21.12 -8.36 10.67
CA ILE A 75 -20.04 -8.90 9.84
C ILE A 75 -20.06 -8.29 8.42
N ILE A 76 -19.50 -7.09 8.28
CA ILE A 76 -19.41 -6.36 7.02
C ILE A 76 -18.43 -7.07 6.07
N ASN A 77 -18.98 -7.82 5.11
CA ASN A 77 -18.32 -8.44 3.95
C ASN A 77 -17.00 -9.24 4.25
N PRO A 78 -17.05 -10.32 5.03
CA PRO A 78 -15.87 -11.11 5.38
C PRO A 78 -15.46 -12.07 4.26
N VAL A 79 -14.17 -12.18 3.93
CA VAL A 79 -13.65 -13.31 3.12
C VAL A 79 -13.44 -14.56 3.98
N LYS A 80 -12.97 -14.38 5.22
CA LYS A 80 -12.83 -15.42 6.26
C LYS A 80 -12.52 -14.75 7.60
N GLN A 81 -13.30 -15.03 8.65
CA GLN A 81 -13.14 -14.42 9.97
C GLN A 81 -12.83 -15.49 11.04
N LEU A 82 -12.14 -15.11 12.11
CA LEU A 82 -11.81 -15.99 13.25
C LEU A 82 -12.34 -15.39 14.56
N VAL A 83 -12.92 -16.23 15.42
CA VAL A 83 -13.30 -15.86 16.79
C VAL A 83 -12.46 -16.70 17.75
N TYR A 84 -11.68 -16.04 18.60
CA TYR A 84 -10.88 -16.70 19.64
C TYR A 84 -11.71 -16.86 20.90
N ILE A 85 -11.47 -17.94 21.64
CA ILE A 85 -12.21 -18.31 22.83
C ILE A 85 -11.23 -18.38 23.99
N ASN A 86 -11.46 -17.57 25.02
CA ASN A 86 -10.65 -17.52 26.23
C ASN A 86 -11.56 -17.62 27.47
N VAL A 87 -11.07 -18.27 28.51
CA VAL A 87 -11.72 -18.31 29.83
C VAL A 87 -11.10 -17.19 30.67
N MET A 88 -11.93 -16.33 31.25
CA MET A 88 -11.54 -15.28 32.18
C MET A 88 -11.95 -15.66 33.61
N ASP A 89 -11.06 -15.52 34.58
CA ASP A 89 -11.39 -15.67 36.00
C ASP A 89 -11.88 -14.36 36.65
N GLY A 90 -12.41 -14.45 37.88
CA GLY A 90 -12.87 -13.28 38.64
C GLY A 90 -11.79 -12.24 38.98
N ASN A 91 -10.50 -12.52 38.75
CA ASN A 91 -9.40 -11.55 38.87
C ASN A 91 -9.01 -10.94 37.50
N GLY A 92 -9.70 -11.32 36.42
CA GLY A 92 -9.40 -10.91 35.06
C GLY A 92 -8.22 -11.63 34.41
N ASN A 93 -7.72 -12.73 34.98
CA ASN A 93 -6.70 -13.55 34.32
C ASN A 93 -7.32 -14.32 33.16
N TYR A 94 -6.61 -14.41 32.03
CA TYR A 94 -7.07 -15.19 30.89
C TYR A 94 -6.36 -16.53 30.78
N TYR A 95 -7.11 -17.49 30.25
CA TYR A 95 -6.63 -18.84 29.96
C TYR A 95 -7.15 -19.28 28.60
N ASP A 96 -6.32 -19.95 27.80
CA ASP A 96 -6.79 -20.63 26.60
C ASP A 96 -7.58 -21.90 26.98
N LEU A 97 -8.59 -22.20 26.16
CA LEU A 97 -9.44 -23.38 26.29
C LEU A 97 -8.94 -24.49 25.36
N PHE A 98 -8.33 -25.54 25.91
CA PHE A 98 -7.62 -26.56 25.14
C PHE A 98 -8.50 -27.75 24.73
N ILE A 99 -8.30 -28.26 23.51
CA ILE A 99 -8.95 -29.46 22.98
C ILE A 99 -7.99 -30.65 22.93
N ASN A 100 -8.48 -31.82 23.34
CA ASN A 100 -7.78 -33.09 23.18
C ASN A 100 -8.11 -33.76 21.83
N ASP A 101 -7.51 -34.91 21.55
CA ASP A 101 -7.72 -35.62 20.28
C ASP A 101 -9.13 -36.22 20.12
N ASN A 102 -9.86 -36.44 21.22
CA ASN A 102 -11.27 -36.83 21.15
C ASN A 102 -12.13 -35.66 20.63
N ILE A 103 -11.96 -34.47 21.21
CA ILE A 103 -12.63 -33.26 20.73
C ILE A 103 -12.23 -32.93 19.30
N LYS A 104 -10.97 -33.12 18.88
CA LYS A 104 -10.58 -32.96 17.46
C LYS A 104 -11.32 -33.90 16.50
N LYS A 105 -11.73 -35.10 16.93
CA LYS A 105 -12.59 -35.99 16.13
C LYS A 105 -14.02 -35.45 16.12
N GLN A 106 -14.57 -35.08 17.27
CA GLN A 106 -15.89 -34.46 17.39
C GLN A 106 -16.03 -33.19 16.51
N LEU A 107 -15.00 -32.34 16.47
CA LEU A 107 -14.96 -31.14 15.60
C LEU A 107 -14.93 -31.45 14.10
N LYS A 108 -14.56 -32.66 13.68
CA LYS A 108 -14.64 -33.09 12.27
C LYS A 108 -16.02 -33.66 11.92
N GLU A 109 -16.73 -34.21 12.91
CA GLU A 109 -18.10 -34.71 12.78
C GLU A 109 -19.11 -33.55 12.80
N ILE A 110 -18.85 -32.52 13.60
CA ILE A 110 -19.54 -31.23 13.56
C ILE A 110 -19.19 -30.53 12.24
N LYS A 111 -20.07 -30.70 11.24
CA LYS A 111 -19.99 -30.03 9.93
C LYS A 111 -20.19 -28.51 10.04
N GLU A 112 -20.24 -27.83 8.89
CA GLU A 112 -20.56 -26.41 8.80
C GLU A 112 -21.93 -26.10 9.41
N ILE A 113 -21.97 -25.09 10.28
CA ILE A 113 -23.17 -24.56 10.94
C ILE A 113 -23.65 -23.37 10.11
N SER A 114 -24.89 -23.40 9.64
CA SER A 114 -25.49 -22.23 8.97
C SER A 114 -25.73 -21.11 9.99
N LEU A 115 -25.34 -19.88 9.65
CA LEU A 115 -25.68 -18.69 10.45
C LEU A 115 -26.91 -18.00 9.85
N ASN A 116 -26.89 -17.78 8.53
CA ASN A 116 -28.00 -17.33 7.69
C ASN A 116 -27.73 -17.74 6.22
N LYS A 117 -28.46 -17.24 5.22
CA LYS A 117 -28.21 -17.58 3.80
C LYS A 117 -26.86 -17.05 3.31
N LEU A 118 -26.37 -15.94 3.88
CA LEU A 118 -25.14 -15.28 3.48
C LEU A 118 -23.87 -15.82 4.15
N ALA A 119 -23.97 -16.52 5.29
CA ALA A 119 -22.79 -16.99 6.05
C ALA A 119 -22.96 -18.30 6.83
N LYS A 120 -21.81 -18.94 7.08
CA LYS A 120 -21.67 -20.21 7.80
C LYS A 120 -20.44 -20.22 8.72
N MET A 121 -20.42 -21.15 9.67
CA MET A 121 -19.39 -21.27 10.70
C MET A 121 -18.84 -22.70 10.84
N THR A 122 -17.60 -22.82 11.29
CA THR A 122 -16.97 -24.09 11.68
C THR A 122 -16.21 -23.91 13.00
N LEU A 123 -16.25 -24.92 13.87
CA LEU A 123 -15.42 -24.97 15.07
C LEU A 123 -14.06 -25.58 14.71
N ILE A 124 -12.96 -25.02 15.23
CA ILE A 124 -11.59 -25.42 14.89
C ILE A 124 -10.67 -25.46 16.10
N GLY A 125 -9.59 -26.25 16.00
CA GLY A 125 -8.41 -26.10 16.85
C GLY A 125 -7.37 -25.17 16.20
N ARG A 126 -6.83 -24.21 16.96
CA ARG A 126 -5.72 -23.33 16.56
C ARG A 126 -4.47 -23.61 17.41
N GLY A 127 -3.30 -23.20 16.94
CA GLY A 127 -2.07 -23.17 17.76
C GLY A 127 -1.74 -24.51 18.44
N LYS A 128 -1.58 -24.50 19.77
CA LYS A 128 -1.31 -25.69 20.60
C LYS A 128 -2.60 -26.43 20.99
N ASN A 129 -3.52 -26.61 20.04
CA ASN A 129 -4.85 -27.18 20.23
C ASN A 129 -5.78 -26.32 21.12
N GLU A 130 -5.87 -25.03 20.85
CA GLU A 130 -6.77 -24.08 21.50
C GLU A 130 -8.09 -23.99 20.69
N LEU A 131 -9.26 -23.94 21.34
CA LEU A 131 -10.55 -23.87 20.63
C LEU A 131 -10.79 -22.49 19.99
N ALA A 132 -11.39 -22.46 18.81
CA ALA A 132 -11.78 -21.23 18.11
C ALA A 132 -12.97 -21.47 17.15
N PHE A 133 -13.63 -20.39 16.73
CA PHE A 133 -14.59 -20.42 15.61
C PHE A 133 -13.98 -19.81 14.35
N LYS A 134 -14.46 -20.27 13.19
CA LYS A 134 -14.14 -19.76 11.87
C LYS A 134 -15.44 -19.46 11.14
N ILE A 135 -15.69 -18.19 10.80
CA ILE A 135 -16.88 -17.76 10.06
C ILE A 135 -16.48 -17.48 8.60
N GLN A 136 -17.34 -17.87 7.66
CA GLN A 136 -17.12 -17.73 6.22
C GLN A 136 -18.41 -17.30 5.53
N LYS A 137 -18.31 -16.38 4.56
CA LYS A 137 -19.43 -16.08 3.68
C LYS A 137 -19.69 -17.22 2.69
N ASN A 138 -20.93 -17.30 2.24
CA ASN A 138 -21.30 -18.00 1.02
C ASN A 138 -20.95 -17.12 -0.19
N THR A 139 -20.86 -17.74 -1.37
CA THR A 139 -20.51 -17.04 -2.62
C THR A 139 -21.78 -16.63 -3.35
N LEU A 140 -21.95 -15.35 -3.67
CA LEU A 140 -23.01 -14.88 -4.56
C LEU A 140 -22.72 -15.29 -6.02
N ARG A 141 -23.79 -15.58 -6.78
CA ARG A 141 -23.83 -15.58 -8.24
C ARG A 141 -24.83 -14.50 -8.66
N ASN A 142 -24.33 -13.44 -9.30
CA ASN A 142 -25.18 -12.39 -9.87
C ASN A 142 -25.18 -12.59 -11.39
N LYS A 143 -26.33 -12.96 -11.94
CA LYS A 143 -26.55 -13.24 -13.37
C LYS A 143 -27.22 -12.04 -14.03
N ILE A 144 -26.76 -11.68 -15.22
CA ILE A 144 -27.45 -10.77 -16.13
C ILE A 144 -28.40 -11.60 -16.98
N ASP A 145 -29.71 -11.39 -16.81
CA ASP A 145 -30.77 -12.07 -17.56
C ASP A 145 -31.18 -11.27 -18.81
N TYR A 146 -30.96 -9.95 -18.79
CA TYR A 146 -31.21 -9.04 -19.90
C TYR A 146 -30.20 -7.90 -19.90
N LEU A 147 -29.68 -7.57 -21.07
CA LEU A 147 -28.86 -6.40 -21.34
C LEU A 147 -29.37 -5.73 -22.62
N ASN A 148 -29.69 -4.45 -22.53
CA ASN A 148 -29.94 -3.61 -23.70
C ASN A 148 -29.10 -2.34 -23.59
N ILE A 149 -28.50 -1.95 -24.71
CA ILE A 149 -27.69 -0.74 -24.82
C ILE A 149 -28.28 0.10 -25.95
N ASP A 150 -29.03 1.12 -25.58
CA ASP A 150 -29.70 2.03 -26.49
C ASP A 150 -28.74 3.16 -26.89
N ASN A 151 -28.07 2.97 -28.03
CA ASN A 151 -27.14 3.96 -28.60
C ASN A 151 -27.84 5.28 -28.99
N LYS A 152 -29.15 5.27 -29.26
CA LYS A 152 -29.91 6.46 -29.67
C LYS A 152 -30.29 7.32 -28.47
N ASN A 153 -30.77 6.69 -27.39
CA ASN A 153 -31.17 7.35 -26.15
C ASN A 153 -30.07 7.35 -25.08
N LYS A 154 -28.86 6.88 -25.41
CA LYS A 154 -27.67 6.83 -24.57
C LYS A 154 -27.86 6.12 -23.22
N LYS A 155 -28.51 4.94 -23.21
CA LYS A 155 -28.86 4.22 -21.97
C LYS A 155 -28.47 2.75 -21.97
N ILE A 156 -28.12 2.23 -20.79
CA ILE A 156 -28.01 0.80 -20.50
C ILE A 156 -29.20 0.38 -19.63
N MET A 157 -29.83 -0.74 -19.97
CA MET A 157 -30.83 -1.43 -19.13
C MET A 157 -30.35 -2.84 -18.80
N LEU A 158 -30.52 -3.24 -17.55
CA LEU A 158 -30.06 -4.51 -16.99
C LEU A 158 -31.18 -5.20 -16.21
N ALA A 159 -31.52 -6.45 -16.53
CA ALA A 159 -32.22 -7.32 -15.58
C ALA A 159 -31.21 -8.26 -14.92
N VAL A 160 -31.27 -8.36 -13.58
CA VAL A 160 -30.27 -9.07 -12.79
C VAL A 160 -30.94 -9.96 -11.74
N THR A 161 -30.53 -11.22 -11.69
CA THR A 161 -30.92 -12.18 -10.65
C THR A 161 -29.71 -12.56 -9.79
N SER A 162 -29.89 -12.62 -8.47
CA SER A 162 -28.85 -13.01 -7.52
C SER A 162 -29.23 -14.31 -6.80
N SER A 163 -28.28 -15.22 -6.61
CA SER A 163 -28.46 -16.40 -5.77
C SER A 163 -27.19 -16.77 -5.02
N ILE A 164 -27.27 -17.68 -4.04
CA ILE A 164 -26.08 -18.36 -3.52
C ILE A 164 -25.58 -19.36 -4.56
N LYS A 165 -24.26 -19.41 -4.78
CA LYS A 165 -23.62 -20.39 -5.66
C LYS A 165 -23.98 -21.82 -5.24
N ASN A 166 -24.51 -22.59 -6.18
CA ASN A 166 -25.10 -23.93 -6.00
C ASN A 166 -26.43 -23.96 -5.22
N SER A 167 -27.13 -22.82 -5.15
CA SER A 167 -28.55 -22.72 -4.75
C SER A 167 -29.37 -22.17 -5.91
N GLU A 168 -30.60 -22.66 -6.02
CA GLU A 168 -31.65 -22.12 -6.91
C GLU A 168 -32.50 -21.05 -6.22
N GLU A 169 -32.30 -20.83 -4.92
CA GLU A 169 -33.00 -19.79 -4.17
C GLU A 169 -32.52 -18.39 -4.60
N GLU A 170 -33.42 -17.63 -5.21
CA GLU A 170 -33.20 -16.22 -5.56
C GLU A 170 -33.15 -15.34 -4.31
N LEU A 171 -32.27 -14.34 -4.37
CA LEU A 171 -32.06 -13.33 -3.33
C LEU A 171 -32.49 -11.97 -3.87
N PHE A 172 -33.16 -11.20 -3.02
CA PHE A 172 -33.47 -9.80 -3.34
C PHE A 172 -32.16 -9.01 -3.41
N ILE A 173 -31.94 -8.31 -4.53
CA ILE A 173 -30.84 -7.37 -4.68
C ILE A 173 -31.25 -6.08 -3.98
N ASP A 174 -30.55 -5.68 -2.92
CA ASP A 174 -30.77 -4.43 -2.21
C ASP A 174 -30.44 -3.22 -3.11
N ASN A 175 -29.27 -3.25 -3.74
CA ASN A 175 -28.74 -2.17 -4.56
C ASN A 175 -27.94 -2.70 -5.76
N LEU A 176 -27.92 -1.95 -6.87
CA LEU A 176 -27.03 -2.18 -8.00
C LEU A 176 -26.22 -0.91 -8.29
N TYR A 177 -24.90 -1.05 -8.42
CA TYR A 177 -23.98 0.06 -8.59
C TYR A 177 -23.13 -0.09 -9.85
N LEU A 178 -22.85 1.03 -10.52
CA LEU A 178 -21.68 1.19 -11.37
C LEU A 178 -20.56 1.78 -10.52
N LYS A 179 -19.43 1.08 -10.37
CA LYS A 179 -18.34 1.47 -9.48
C LYS A 179 -17.04 1.70 -10.25
N LYS A 180 -16.38 2.85 -10.05
CA LYS A 180 -15.11 3.19 -10.71
C LYS A 180 -13.97 2.39 -10.11
N ARG A 181 -13.32 1.58 -10.95
CA ARG A 181 -12.22 0.69 -10.59
C ARG A 181 -10.94 1.51 -10.38
N VAL A 182 -10.38 1.45 -9.16
CA VAL A 182 -9.16 2.21 -8.77
C VAL A 182 -7.90 1.69 -9.49
N PHE A 183 -7.91 0.42 -9.91
CA PHE A 183 -6.81 -0.19 -10.65
C PHE A 183 -7.37 -1.13 -11.71
N LYS A 184 -6.87 -1.04 -12.94
CA LYS A 184 -7.39 -1.76 -14.12
C LYS A 184 -7.64 -3.27 -13.90
N ASP A 185 -6.88 -3.93 -13.01
CA ASP A 185 -6.94 -5.38 -12.81
C ASP A 185 -7.50 -5.85 -11.44
N THR A 186 -8.11 -4.97 -10.63
CA THR A 186 -8.71 -5.37 -9.33
C THR A 186 -10.06 -4.72 -9.06
N LEU A 187 -11.03 -5.52 -8.57
CA LEU A 187 -12.36 -5.08 -8.12
C LEU A 187 -12.26 -4.28 -6.78
N VAL A 188 -11.68 -3.10 -6.85
CA VAL A 188 -11.57 -2.11 -5.77
C VAL A 188 -12.07 -0.78 -6.33
N TYR A 189 -12.89 -0.06 -5.57
CA TYR A 189 -13.67 1.05 -6.10
C TYR A 189 -13.44 2.36 -5.34
N SER A 190 -13.28 3.48 -6.06
CA SER A 190 -13.14 4.84 -5.48
C SER A 190 -14.48 5.56 -5.38
N GLU A 191 -15.28 5.44 -6.43
CA GLU A 191 -16.56 6.12 -6.62
C GLU A 191 -17.62 5.09 -7.00
N SER A 192 -18.87 5.33 -6.60
CA SER A 192 -20.00 4.48 -6.93
C SER A 192 -21.22 5.31 -7.31
N LEU A 193 -21.80 5.00 -8.45
CA LEU A 193 -23.08 5.51 -8.94
C LEU A 193 -24.11 4.40 -8.74
N GLU A 194 -25.15 4.64 -7.96
CA GLU A 194 -26.29 3.72 -7.86
C GLU A 194 -27.15 3.79 -9.14
N LEU A 195 -27.54 2.64 -9.67
CA LEU A 195 -28.40 2.57 -10.85
C LEU A 195 -29.85 2.81 -10.46
N GLN A 196 -30.60 3.49 -11.35
CA GLN A 196 -32.03 3.68 -11.15
C GLN A 196 -32.75 2.32 -11.25
N ARG A 197 -33.36 1.87 -10.17
CA ARG A 197 -34.25 0.71 -10.15
C ARG A 197 -35.58 1.05 -10.84
N LEU A 198 -35.98 0.20 -11.78
CA LEU A 198 -37.24 0.30 -12.53
C LEU A 198 -38.27 -0.76 -12.09
N SER A 199 -37.81 -1.93 -11.64
CA SER A 199 -38.64 -2.99 -11.04
C SER A 199 -37.84 -3.78 -9.99
N SER A 200 -38.36 -4.91 -9.50
CA SER A 200 -37.65 -5.77 -8.55
C SER A 200 -36.25 -6.19 -9.02
N ASN A 201 -36.08 -6.51 -10.31
CA ASN A 201 -34.83 -6.97 -10.91
C ASN A 201 -34.33 -6.12 -12.09
N LEU A 202 -35.11 -5.14 -12.57
CA LEU A 202 -34.73 -4.27 -13.70
C LEU A 202 -34.14 -2.95 -13.23
N PHE A 203 -33.01 -2.56 -13.82
CA PHE A 203 -32.24 -1.36 -13.52
C PHE A 203 -31.85 -0.61 -14.79
N SER A 204 -31.55 0.68 -14.68
CA SER A 204 -31.06 1.52 -15.78
C SER A 204 -29.94 2.48 -15.37
N LEU A 205 -29.09 2.78 -16.36
CA LEU A 205 -28.00 3.75 -16.31
C LEU A 205 -28.11 4.66 -17.55
N ASP A 206 -27.94 5.96 -17.37
CA ASP A 206 -27.77 6.93 -18.45
C ASP A 206 -26.27 7.23 -18.66
N PHE A 207 -25.79 7.24 -19.90
CA PHE A 207 -24.38 7.51 -20.17
C PHE A 207 -23.95 8.93 -19.78
N GLU A 208 -24.85 9.90 -19.68
CA GLU A 208 -24.47 11.22 -19.16
C GLU A 208 -24.03 11.16 -17.69
N GLN A 209 -24.54 10.20 -16.91
CA GLN A 209 -24.13 9.98 -15.53
C GLN A 209 -22.70 9.42 -15.41
N ILE A 210 -22.11 8.91 -16.50
CA ILE A 210 -20.70 8.50 -16.54
C ILE A 210 -19.76 9.72 -16.46
N ASN A 211 -20.24 10.93 -16.80
CA ASN A 211 -19.47 12.16 -16.60
C ASN A 211 -19.38 12.59 -15.13
N ASN A 212 -20.08 11.92 -14.20
CA ASN A 212 -19.99 12.19 -12.76
C ASN A 212 -18.72 11.58 -12.11
N PHE A 213 -17.98 10.74 -12.84
CA PHE A 213 -16.69 10.17 -12.39
C PHE A 213 -15.52 11.06 -12.80
N THR A 214 -14.44 11.10 -12.01
CA THR A 214 -13.20 11.78 -12.43
C THR A 214 -12.36 10.89 -13.36
N TYR A 215 -11.65 11.49 -14.32
CA TYR A 215 -10.80 10.80 -15.29
C TYR A 215 -9.36 11.29 -15.19
N ASP A 216 -8.61 10.69 -14.26
CA ASP A 216 -7.24 11.07 -13.95
C ASP A 216 -6.20 10.23 -14.75
N ASP A 217 -6.65 9.12 -15.34
CA ASP A 217 -5.83 8.15 -16.10
C ASP A 217 -6.18 8.17 -17.59
N ILE A 218 -5.17 7.93 -18.45
CA ILE A 218 -5.37 7.68 -19.90
C ILE A 218 -6.38 6.55 -20.15
N ILE A 219 -6.55 5.60 -19.22
CA ILE A 219 -7.62 4.59 -19.29
C ILE A 219 -8.27 4.37 -17.92
N THR A 220 -9.57 4.62 -17.81
CA THR A 220 -10.39 4.30 -16.62
C THR A 220 -11.31 3.10 -16.90
N VAL A 221 -11.65 2.32 -15.86
CA VAL A 221 -12.59 1.17 -15.93
C VAL A 221 -13.69 1.31 -14.88
N LEU A 222 -14.94 1.00 -15.24
CA LEU A 222 -16.11 1.00 -14.35
C LEU A 222 -16.79 -0.38 -14.35
N ASP A 223 -17.27 -0.88 -13.21
CA ASP A 223 -17.85 -2.23 -13.05
C ASP A 223 -19.28 -2.21 -12.50
N PHE A 224 -20.12 -3.15 -12.96
CA PHE A 224 -21.44 -3.37 -12.38
C PHE A 224 -21.39 -4.36 -11.20
N VAL A 225 -21.89 -3.95 -10.04
CA VAL A 225 -21.82 -4.69 -8.77
C VAL A 225 -23.17 -4.66 -8.07
N ALA A 226 -23.71 -5.84 -7.74
CA ALA A 226 -24.95 -5.97 -6.95
C ALA A 226 -24.64 -6.31 -5.48
N GLU A 227 -25.44 -5.74 -4.58
CA GLU A 227 -25.38 -5.90 -3.12
C GLU A 227 -26.62 -6.67 -2.61
N VAL A 228 -26.41 -7.58 -1.65
CA VAL A 228 -27.46 -8.35 -0.95
C VAL A 228 -27.21 -8.34 0.56
N LYS A 229 -28.25 -8.11 1.36
CA LYS A 229 -28.22 -7.99 2.83
C LYS A 229 -29.15 -8.98 3.54
N GLU A 230 -28.68 -9.53 4.66
CA GLU A 230 -29.48 -10.37 5.56
C GLU A 230 -28.90 -10.36 6.99
N ASP A 231 -29.73 -10.10 8.00
CA ASP A 231 -29.39 -10.15 9.44
C ASP A 231 -28.05 -9.46 9.83
N GLY A 232 -27.76 -8.31 9.22
CA GLY A 232 -26.54 -7.53 9.51
C GLY A 232 -25.28 -8.00 8.76
N ILE A 233 -25.42 -8.91 7.80
CA ILE A 233 -24.38 -9.29 6.84
C ILE A 233 -24.73 -8.65 5.49
N SER A 234 -23.74 -8.00 4.84
CA SER A 234 -23.84 -7.52 3.45
C SER A 234 -22.81 -8.23 2.57
N LEU A 235 -23.22 -8.66 1.39
CA LEU A 235 -22.38 -9.25 0.35
C LEU A 235 -22.50 -8.49 -0.96
N GLU A 236 -21.35 -8.15 -1.56
CA GLU A 236 -21.26 -7.62 -2.93
C GLU A 236 -20.58 -8.62 -3.88
N ALA A 237 -21.04 -8.66 -5.13
CA ALA A 237 -20.37 -9.37 -6.22
C ALA A 237 -20.66 -8.73 -7.60
N ASP A 238 -19.76 -8.95 -8.56
CA ASP A 238 -19.85 -8.40 -9.91
C ASP A 238 -20.87 -9.16 -10.78
N LEU A 239 -21.47 -8.47 -11.76
CA LEU A 239 -22.49 -9.04 -12.63
C LEU A 239 -21.89 -9.91 -13.74
N LYS A 240 -22.33 -11.17 -13.84
CA LYS A 240 -21.87 -12.14 -14.85
C LYS A 240 -22.92 -12.39 -15.94
N ARG A 241 -22.47 -12.56 -17.18
CA ARG A 241 -23.31 -13.11 -18.26
C ARG A 241 -23.52 -14.62 -18.11
N ASP A 242 -24.71 -15.12 -18.44
CA ASP A 242 -24.82 -16.40 -19.15
C ASP A 242 -24.54 -16.12 -20.65
N GLU A 243 -24.19 -17.15 -21.42
CA GLU A 243 -23.52 -17.00 -22.71
C GLU A 243 -24.40 -16.31 -23.80
N GLU A 244 -23.76 -15.78 -24.86
CA GLU A 244 -24.33 -15.13 -26.07
C GLU A 244 -24.62 -13.61 -26.10
N LEU A 245 -24.48 -12.84 -25.01
CA LEU A 245 -24.65 -11.37 -25.09
C LEU A 245 -23.50 -10.65 -25.83
N LYS A 246 -23.81 -10.02 -26.97
CA LYS A 246 -22.90 -9.09 -27.68
C LYS A 246 -23.01 -7.66 -27.12
N ILE A 247 -21.92 -6.89 -27.25
CA ILE A 247 -21.83 -5.48 -26.87
C ILE A 247 -21.23 -4.72 -28.06
N GLU A 248 -21.79 -3.55 -28.38
CA GLU A 248 -21.29 -2.65 -29.42
C GLU A 248 -20.48 -1.48 -28.81
N GLU A 249 -19.57 -0.92 -29.61
CA GLU A 249 -18.70 0.20 -29.21
C GLU A 249 -19.41 1.56 -29.39
N ILE A 250 -19.15 2.54 -28.52
CA ILE A 250 -19.94 3.79 -28.47
C ILE A 250 -19.04 5.02 -28.36
N ASN A 251 -19.01 5.85 -29.41
CA ASN A 251 -18.30 7.13 -29.36
C ASN A 251 -19.23 8.21 -28.78
N ILE A 252 -18.84 8.81 -27.64
CA ILE A 252 -19.72 9.71 -26.87
C ILE A 252 -19.29 11.19 -26.93
N ASN A 253 -17.99 11.50 -27.04
CA ASN A 253 -17.48 12.87 -27.27
C ASN A 253 -16.10 12.87 -28.00
N SER A 254 -15.49 14.05 -28.19
CA SER A 254 -14.24 14.25 -28.93
C SER A 254 -12.97 13.89 -28.17
N ASP A 255 -13.03 13.89 -26.83
CA ASP A 255 -11.85 13.92 -25.97
C ASP A 255 -11.64 12.58 -25.23
N ASN A 256 -12.70 11.75 -25.15
CA ASN A 256 -12.73 10.46 -24.49
C ASN A 256 -13.54 9.42 -25.27
N LYS A 257 -12.98 8.21 -25.44
CA LYS A 257 -13.63 7.08 -26.12
C LYS A 257 -14.23 6.08 -25.09
N ILE A 258 -15.54 5.80 -25.11
CA ILE A 258 -16.23 5.01 -24.06
C ILE A 258 -16.70 3.63 -24.56
N ASN A 259 -16.14 2.56 -24.00
CA ASN A 259 -16.33 1.20 -24.50
C ASN A 259 -16.88 0.26 -23.41
N PRO A 260 -18.18 -0.06 -23.38
CA PRO A 260 -18.71 -1.18 -22.61
C PRO A 260 -18.11 -2.51 -23.11
N TYR A 261 -17.82 -3.45 -22.21
CA TYR A 261 -17.16 -4.72 -22.58
C TYR A 261 -17.34 -5.84 -21.53
N TRP A 262 -17.07 -7.08 -21.96
CA TRP A 262 -16.96 -8.24 -21.08
C TRP A 262 -15.52 -8.46 -20.62
N THR A 263 -15.30 -8.58 -19.32
CA THR A 263 -13.99 -8.95 -18.76
C THR A 263 -13.66 -10.43 -19.01
N LEU A 264 -12.38 -10.80 -18.87
CA LEU A 264 -11.91 -12.20 -18.90
C LEU A 264 -12.65 -13.11 -17.90
N SER A 265 -13.28 -12.54 -16.87
CA SER A 265 -14.05 -13.27 -15.87
C SER A 265 -15.56 -13.34 -16.18
N ASN A 266 -15.97 -13.04 -17.41
CA ASN A 266 -17.36 -12.91 -17.86
C ASN A 266 -18.18 -11.82 -17.11
N GLY A 267 -17.51 -10.87 -16.43
CA GLY A 267 -18.15 -9.73 -15.77
C GLY A 267 -18.36 -8.52 -16.69
N LEU A 268 -19.44 -7.75 -16.51
CA LEU A 268 -19.75 -6.54 -17.30
C LEU A 268 -18.99 -5.30 -16.77
N SER A 269 -18.32 -4.57 -17.67
CA SER A 269 -17.53 -3.37 -17.37
C SER A 269 -17.63 -2.29 -18.48
N ILE A 270 -17.09 -1.08 -18.23
CA ILE A 270 -16.96 0.04 -19.19
C ILE A 270 -15.52 0.60 -19.14
N ARG A 271 -14.95 1.07 -20.27
CA ARG A 271 -13.57 1.58 -20.43
C ARG A 271 -13.50 2.97 -21.12
N VAL A 272 -12.48 3.81 -20.88
CA VAL A 272 -12.30 5.23 -21.38
C VAL A 272 -10.84 5.52 -21.95
N GLU A 273 -10.48 6.44 -22.92
CA GLU A 273 -9.12 6.59 -23.64
C GLU A 273 -8.58 8.00 -24.27
N SER A 274 -7.25 8.23 -24.67
CA SER A 274 -6.53 9.52 -25.24
C SER A 274 -5.15 9.45 -26.14
N LEU A 275 -4.42 10.56 -26.65
CA LEU A 275 -3.34 10.67 -27.79
C LEU A 275 -2.16 11.83 -27.86
N PHE A 276 -0.99 11.81 -28.66
CA PHE A 276 0.19 12.85 -28.82
C PHE A 276 1.17 12.99 -30.15
N LYS A 277 2.41 13.68 -30.21
CA LYS A 277 3.30 14.22 -31.42
C LYS A 277 4.95 14.29 -31.41
N SER A 278 5.75 14.70 -32.49
CA SER A 278 7.32 14.86 -32.61
C SER A 278 8.09 15.62 -33.85
N ILE A 279 9.49 15.76 -33.98
CA ILE A 279 10.42 16.38 -35.09
C ILE A 279 11.89 15.74 -35.32
N ILE A 280 12.60 15.93 -36.48
CA ILE A 280 13.95 15.34 -36.90
C ILE A 280 15.22 16.30 -37.00
N ILE A 281 16.45 15.77 -36.80
CA ILE A 281 17.83 16.36 -36.92
C ILE A 281 18.60 15.82 -38.15
N ASN A 282 19.39 16.66 -38.84
CA ASN A 282 20.13 16.30 -40.06
C ASN A 282 21.65 16.08 -39.90
N SER A 283 22.36 16.87 -39.08
CA SER A 283 23.80 16.65 -38.82
C SER A 283 24.24 17.15 -37.45
N ILE A 284 25.25 16.49 -36.90
CA ILE A 284 25.84 16.73 -35.57
C ILE A 284 27.37 16.88 -35.77
N ASN A 285 28.00 17.88 -35.14
CA ASN A 285 29.45 18.08 -35.16
C ASN A 285 29.92 18.61 -33.80
N LEU A 286 31.06 18.12 -33.32
CA LEU A 286 31.70 18.59 -32.08
C LEU A 286 33.14 19.02 -32.39
N ASN A 287 33.53 20.20 -31.90
CA ASN A 287 34.90 20.70 -32.02
C ASN A 287 35.34 21.31 -30.68
N GLY A 288 36.19 20.59 -29.95
CA GLY A 288 36.50 20.93 -28.55
C GLY A 288 35.22 20.92 -27.71
N TYR A 289 34.87 22.07 -27.14
CA TYR A 289 33.65 22.25 -26.34
C TYR A 289 32.42 22.67 -27.17
N LEU A 290 32.55 22.95 -28.48
CA LEU A 290 31.46 23.49 -29.30
C LEU A 290 30.70 22.37 -30.05
N LEU A 291 29.46 22.11 -29.64
CA LEU A 291 28.53 21.19 -30.28
C LEU A 291 27.60 21.96 -31.23
N SER A 292 27.57 21.58 -32.51
CA SER A 292 26.79 22.23 -33.58
C SER A 292 25.81 21.26 -34.23
N LEU A 293 24.54 21.65 -34.30
CA LEU A 293 23.44 20.85 -34.88
C LEU A 293 22.81 21.58 -36.07
N LYS A 294 22.37 20.81 -37.07
CA LYS A 294 21.63 21.29 -38.25
C LYS A 294 20.30 20.56 -38.36
N LEU A 295 19.21 21.29 -38.52
CA LEU A 295 17.85 20.78 -38.76
C LEU A 295 17.30 21.32 -40.08
N LYS A 296 16.54 20.51 -40.80
CA LYS A 296 15.78 20.92 -42.00
C LYS A 296 14.55 21.71 -41.57
N LYS A 297 14.26 22.81 -42.29
CA LYS A 297 13.16 23.72 -41.99
C LYS A 297 11.82 23.18 -42.50
N GLU A 298 11.26 22.19 -41.80
CA GLU A 298 9.90 21.68 -42.06
C GLU A 298 8.81 22.57 -41.41
N LEU A 299 9.19 23.39 -40.44
CA LEU A 299 8.35 24.38 -39.79
C LEU A 299 8.09 25.58 -40.72
N SER A 300 7.00 25.52 -41.48
CA SER A 300 6.56 26.62 -42.35
C SER A 300 6.27 27.91 -41.56
N SER A 301 6.67 29.05 -42.15
CA SER A 301 6.73 30.40 -41.57
C SER A 301 7.63 30.58 -40.34
N THR A 302 8.65 31.44 -40.48
CA THR A 302 9.59 31.84 -39.42
C THR A 302 9.11 33.09 -38.71
N ASN A 303 8.60 32.92 -37.49
CA ASN A 303 8.74 33.82 -36.33
C ASN A 303 8.34 32.99 -35.09
N ASN A 304 8.95 33.24 -33.93
CA ASN A 304 8.82 32.43 -32.70
C ASN A 304 9.16 30.93 -32.85
N ILE A 305 10.45 30.64 -33.08
CA ILE A 305 11.05 29.32 -32.76
C ILE A 305 12.01 29.55 -31.60
N LYS A 306 11.81 28.82 -30.50
CA LYS A 306 12.77 28.76 -29.39
C LYS A 306 13.32 27.34 -29.26
N CYS A 307 14.60 27.24 -28.91
CA CYS A 307 15.24 25.99 -28.53
C CYS A 307 15.62 26.08 -27.06
N PHE A 308 15.28 25.05 -26.29
CA PHE A 308 15.75 24.93 -24.92
C PHE A 308 16.50 23.61 -24.76
N LEU A 309 17.60 23.67 -24.02
CA LEU A 309 18.19 22.51 -23.39
C LEU A 309 17.30 22.21 -22.18
N PHE A 310 16.60 21.08 -22.23
CA PHE A 310 15.81 20.55 -21.14
C PHE A 310 16.64 19.55 -20.35
N ARG A 311 16.57 19.61 -19.02
CA ARG A 311 17.06 18.54 -18.17
C ARG A 311 16.01 17.43 -18.11
N GLU A 312 16.44 16.20 -18.39
CA GLU A 312 15.62 15.03 -18.16
C GLU A 312 15.44 14.80 -16.66
N GLN A 313 14.19 14.77 -16.22
CA GLN A 313 13.81 14.32 -14.88
C GLN A 313 12.99 13.04 -15.04
N LYS A 314 13.58 11.91 -14.65
CA LYS A 314 12.90 10.61 -14.72
C LYS A 314 11.98 10.47 -13.51
N ILE A 315 10.72 10.85 -13.71
CA ILE A 315 9.65 10.77 -12.71
C ILE A 315 8.85 9.50 -13.03
N TYR A 316 8.99 8.50 -12.17
CA TYR A 316 8.55 7.12 -12.42
C TYR A 316 9.21 6.48 -13.67
N ASN A 317 8.40 5.97 -14.60
CA ASN A 317 8.84 5.47 -15.90
C ASN A 317 8.85 6.59 -16.97
N ASP A 318 8.24 7.73 -16.68
CA ASP A 318 8.04 8.81 -17.62
C ASP A 318 9.22 9.80 -17.60
N LEU A 319 9.42 10.44 -18.74
CA LEU A 319 10.48 11.43 -18.94
C LEU A 319 9.88 12.83 -18.86
N GLU A 320 10.00 13.50 -17.72
CA GLU A 320 9.71 14.93 -17.65
C GLU A 320 10.89 15.74 -18.17
N LEU A 321 10.58 16.83 -18.87
CA LEU A 321 11.54 17.76 -19.44
C LEU A 321 11.37 19.11 -18.77
N VAL A 322 12.35 19.48 -17.93
CA VAL A 322 12.38 20.78 -17.25
C VAL A 322 13.34 21.73 -18.00
N PRO A 323 12.91 22.92 -18.43
CA PRO A 323 13.79 23.87 -19.10
C PRO A 323 15.01 24.20 -18.22
N PHE A 324 16.22 23.96 -18.75
CA PHE A 324 17.46 24.26 -18.04
C PHE A 324 18.12 25.53 -18.58
N ARG A 325 18.23 25.69 -19.91
CA ARG A 325 18.80 26.88 -20.55
C ARG A 325 18.20 27.11 -21.94
N GLU A 326 17.83 28.36 -22.25
CA GLU A 326 17.48 28.74 -23.63
C GLU A 326 18.76 28.75 -24.47
N ILE A 327 18.70 28.14 -25.67
CA ILE A 327 19.85 27.99 -26.57
C ILE A 327 19.60 28.83 -27.82
N ASN A 328 20.61 29.62 -28.19
CA ASN A 328 20.53 30.50 -29.36
C ASN A 328 20.32 29.69 -30.66
N VAL A 329 19.27 30.04 -31.39
CA VAL A 329 18.91 29.44 -32.68
C VAL A 329 19.26 30.39 -33.81
N VAL A 330 20.07 29.93 -34.78
CA VAL A 330 20.43 30.72 -35.96
C VAL A 330 19.69 30.16 -37.18
N ASN A 331 18.73 30.94 -37.69
CA ASN A 331 18.02 30.62 -38.93
C ASN A 331 18.86 31.06 -40.14
N LYS A 332 19.15 30.14 -41.08
CA LYS A 332 19.77 30.47 -42.37
C LYS A 332 19.05 29.72 -43.49
N GLU A 333 18.41 30.47 -44.39
CA GLU A 333 17.75 29.94 -45.59
C GLU A 333 16.79 28.77 -45.28
N GLU A 334 17.13 27.55 -45.69
CA GLU A 334 16.37 26.30 -45.53
C GLU A 334 16.70 25.51 -44.24
N ASN A 335 17.59 26.03 -43.38
CA ASN A 335 18.12 25.27 -42.24
C ASN A 335 18.07 26.07 -40.93
N ILE A 336 17.89 25.33 -39.84
CA ILE A 336 17.96 25.82 -38.47
C ILE A 336 19.27 25.30 -37.87
N TYR A 337 20.07 26.18 -37.27
CA TYR A 337 21.32 25.84 -36.60
C TYR A 337 21.21 26.07 -35.09
N ILE A 338 21.68 25.11 -34.30
CA ILE A 338 21.74 25.18 -32.84
C ILE A 338 23.20 24.94 -32.43
N ASN A 339 23.81 25.90 -31.73
CA ASN A 339 25.19 25.81 -31.28
C ASN A 339 25.23 25.86 -29.74
N LEU A 340 25.98 24.95 -29.12
CA LEU A 340 26.14 24.83 -27.68
C LEU A 340 27.62 24.82 -27.31
N ASP A 341 28.05 25.75 -26.47
CA ASP A 341 29.34 25.69 -25.80
C ASP A 341 29.18 24.88 -24.50
N ILE A 342 29.65 23.64 -24.51
CA ILE A 342 29.47 22.69 -23.40
C ILE A 342 30.23 23.15 -22.14
N GLU A 343 31.40 23.78 -22.28
CA GLU A 343 32.13 24.34 -21.14
C GLU A 343 31.39 25.53 -20.56
N GLU A 344 30.96 26.50 -21.38
CA GLU A 344 30.25 27.68 -20.90
C GLU A 344 28.87 27.35 -20.28
N ILE A 345 28.24 26.27 -20.74
CA ILE A 345 26.96 25.77 -20.21
C ILE A 345 27.12 25.10 -18.84
N PHE A 346 28.20 24.35 -18.60
CA PHE A 346 28.34 23.50 -17.41
C PHE A 346 29.48 23.88 -16.44
N LYS A 347 30.34 24.87 -16.74
CA LYS A 347 31.49 25.28 -15.88
C LYS A 347 31.15 25.59 -14.42
N ASN A 348 29.95 26.06 -14.14
CA ASN A 348 29.46 26.43 -12.79
C ASN A 348 28.55 25.36 -12.17
N LEU A 349 28.43 24.19 -12.79
CA LEU A 349 27.64 23.08 -12.26
C LEU A 349 28.48 22.35 -11.21
N ASP A 350 28.02 22.32 -9.97
CA ASP A 350 28.54 21.39 -8.96
C ASP A 350 27.55 20.22 -8.86
N THR A 351 28.01 19.01 -9.15
CA THR A 351 27.16 17.81 -9.12
C THR A 351 27.96 16.53 -8.88
N ASN A 352 27.45 15.78 -7.93
CA ASN A 352 27.85 14.47 -7.45
C ASN A 352 27.18 13.26 -8.08
N ILE A 353 26.23 13.46 -9.01
CA ILE A 353 25.50 12.37 -9.64
C ILE A 353 25.02 12.71 -11.03
N ARG A 354 24.69 11.62 -11.73
CA ARG A 354 24.32 11.63 -13.12
C ARG A 354 23.15 12.55 -13.42
N GLN A 355 23.41 13.49 -14.32
CA GLN A 355 22.39 14.34 -14.94
C GLN A 355 22.29 13.98 -16.42
N ALA A 356 21.11 14.08 -17.01
CA ALA A 356 20.87 13.89 -18.43
C ALA A 356 20.09 15.09 -18.99
N TYR A 357 20.39 15.48 -20.22
CA TYR A 357 19.77 16.62 -20.89
C TYR A 357 19.50 16.30 -22.36
N GLN A 358 18.42 16.84 -22.90
CA GLN A 358 18.07 16.77 -24.33
C GLN A 358 17.54 18.12 -24.84
N LEU A 359 17.50 18.29 -26.16
CA LEU A 359 17.04 19.51 -26.82
C LEU A 359 15.62 19.35 -27.36
N CYS A 360 14.78 20.38 -27.19
CA CYS A 360 13.46 20.44 -27.80
C CYS A 360 13.18 21.83 -28.37
N ILE A 361 12.30 21.88 -29.37
CA ILE A 361 11.78 23.10 -29.98
C ILE A 361 10.38 23.40 -29.45
N GLU A 362 10.13 24.66 -29.11
CA GLU A 362 8.80 25.19 -28.86
C GLU A 362 8.39 26.16 -29.97
N LYS A 363 7.16 25.98 -30.48
CA LYS A 363 6.50 26.85 -31.47
C LYS A 363 5.01 26.89 -31.16
N ASN A 364 4.45 28.08 -30.97
CA ASN A 364 3.01 28.30 -30.71
C ASN A 364 2.46 27.41 -29.57
N GLU A 365 3.17 27.32 -28.45
CA GLU A 365 2.84 26.49 -27.27
C GLU A 365 2.88 24.96 -27.51
N GLU A 366 3.06 24.49 -28.76
CA GLU A 366 3.36 23.10 -29.05
C GLU A 366 4.85 22.78 -28.87
N ARG A 367 5.11 21.60 -28.28
CA ARG A 367 6.46 21.04 -28.06
C ARG A 367 6.81 19.99 -29.10
N TYR A 368 8.06 20.05 -29.55
CA TYR A 368 8.61 19.14 -30.53
C TYR A 368 9.96 18.59 -30.05
N ILE A 369 10.03 17.28 -29.80
CA ILE A 369 11.29 16.56 -29.52
C ILE A 369 12.15 16.49 -30.79
N LEU A 370 13.48 16.50 -30.64
CA LEU A 370 14.43 16.39 -31.74
C LEU A 370 15.02 14.98 -31.87
N VAL A 371 14.83 14.32 -33.02
CA VAL A 371 15.35 12.96 -33.26
C VAL A 371 16.43 12.89 -34.35
N THR A 372 17.53 12.16 -34.15
CA THR A 372 18.61 11.91 -35.12
C THR A 372 18.59 10.47 -35.63
N ASN A 373 18.80 10.28 -36.93
CA ASN A 373 18.99 8.95 -37.54
C ASN A 373 20.47 8.49 -37.54
N ASN A 374 21.40 9.38 -37.15
CA ASN A 374 22.83 9.09 -37.12
C ASN A 374 23.29 8.79 -35.69
N LYS A 375 24.12 7.76 -35.54
CA LYS A 375 24.82 7.46 -34.27
C LYS A 375 25.98 8.44 -34.03
N PHE A 376 26.10 8.92 -32.80
CA PHE A 376 27.09 9.88 -32.34
C PHE A 376 27.42 9.59 -30.86
N GLU A 377 28.70 9.48 -30.52
CA GLU A 377 29.17 9.30 -29.14
C GLU A 377 30.51 10.02 -28.95
N ASP A 378 30.64 10.82 -27.88
CA ASP A 378 31.88 11.53 -27.54
C ASP A 378 31.97 11.80 -26.02
N THR A 379 33.14 12.14 -25.48
CA THR A 379 33.36 12.42 -24.05
C THR A 379 34.34 13.57 -23.82
N ILE A 380 33.90 14.52 -22.98
CA ILE A 380 34.61 15.75 -22.61
C ILE A 380 34.82 15.75 -21.09
N TYR A 381 35.94 16.28 -20.60
CA TYR A 381 36.15 16.55 -19.18
C TYR A 381 36.04 18.06 -18.93
N VAL A 382 35.30 18.43 -17.89
CA VAL A 382 35.12 19.81 -17.44
C VAL A 382 35.45 19.82 -15.94
N ASN A 383 36.34 20.72 -15.51
CA ASN A 383 36.99 20.68 -14.18
C ASN A 383 37.63 19.30 -13.82
N ASN A 384 38.23 19.19 -12.63
CA ASN A 384 38.77 17.90 -12.12
C ASN A 384 37.69 16.96 -11.55
N ASN A 385 36.45 17.43 -11.46
CA ASN A 385 35.38 16.78 -10.69
C ASN A 385 34.26 16.23 -11.59
N ILE A 386 34.20 16.62 -12.88
CA ILE A 386 33.08 16.33 -13.77
C ILE A 386 33.52 15.74 -15.11
N LYS A 387 32.85 14.67 -15.52
CA LYS A 387 32.95 14.05 -16.85
C LYS A 387 31.63 14.24 -17.60
N ILE A 388 31.68 14.66 -18.86
CA ILE A 388 30.50 14.86 -19.73
C ILE A 388 30.56 13.88 -20.90
N ALA A 389 29.48 13.14 -21.14
CA ALA A 389 29.35 12.23 -22.29
C ALA A 389 28.20 12.69 -23.20
N LEU A 390 28.44 12.76 -24.49
CA LEU A 390 27.46 13.09 -25.53
C LEU A 390 27.09 11.78 -26.23
N ILE A 391 25.80 11.40 -26.26
CA ILE A 391 25.36 10.10 -26.79
C ILE A 391 24.06 10.28 -27.57
N SER A 392 23.99 9.74 -28.79
CA SER A 392 22.72 9.52 -29.49
C SER A 392 22.10 8.18 -29.08
N ASP A 393 20.95 8.21 -28.41
CA ASP A 393 20.30 7.04 -27.82
C ASP A 393 18.78 7.08 -28.11
N ASP A 394 18.18 5.96 -28.48
CA ASP A 394 16.79 5.88 -29.00
C ASP A 394 16.46 6.95 -30.07
N ASN A 395 17.39 7.18 -31.00
CA ASN A 395 17.33 8.25 -32.00
C ASN A 395 17.21 9.67 -31.41
N THR A 396 17.59 9.93 -30.15
CA THR A 396 17.62 11.30 -29.56
C THR A 396 19.04 11.67 -29.15
N LEU A 397 19.41 12.95 -29.21
CA LEU A 397 20.74 13.41 -28.78
C LEU A 397 20.71 13.82 -27.30
N LYS A 398 21.47 13.10 -26.46
CA LYS A 398 21.53 13.27 -25.00
C LYS A 398 22.91 13.76 -24.55
N ILE A 399 22.92 14.56 -23.50
CA ILE A 399 24.13 15.02 -22.79
C ILE A 399 24.08 14.46 -21.36
N SER A 400 25.04 13.62 -20.97
CA SER A 400 25.19 13.03 -19.62
C SER A 400 26.36 13.67 -18.85
N ILE A 401 26.25 13.81 -17.53
CA ILE A 401 27.27 14.43 -16.65
C ILE A 401 27.57 13.48 -15.47
N GLU A 402 28.83 13.24 -15.06
CA GLU A 402 29.24 12.25 -14.03
C GLU A 402 30.30 12.79 -13.00
N PRO A 403 30.34 12.29 -11.75
CA PRO A 403 31.00 12.90 -10.55
C PRO A 403 32.24 12.17 -9.94
N ASN A 404 32.85 12.73 -8.87
CA ASN A 404 33.95 12.11 -8.07
C ASN A 404 33.95 12.62 -6.58
N THR A 405 34.07 11.80 -5.52
CA THR A 405 33.93 12.25 -4.08
C THR A 405 34.71 11.45 -3.00
N GLU A 406 35.02 12.06 -1.83
CA GLU A 406 36.03 11.58 -0.84
C GLU A 406 35.67 11.58 0.69
N LYS A 407 34.41 11.75 1.12
CA LYS A 407 33.98 11.65 2.55
C LYS A 407 32.59 11.02 2.75
N ALA A 408 32.39 10.35 3.88
CA ALA A 408 31.14 9.65 4.23
C ALA A 408 30.15 10.53 5.02
N VAL A 409 28.86 10.49 4.63
CA VAL A 409 27.77 11.37 5.11
C VAL A 409 27.03 10.78 6.33
N LYS A 410 26.71 11.59 7.33
CA LYS A 410 26.05 11.18 8.58
C LYS A 410 24.52 11.15 8.48
N LEU A 411 23.94 9.99 8.75
CA LEU A 411 22.52 9.70 8.62
C LEU A 411 21.83 9.42 9.96
N GLY A 412 20.61 9.94 10.12
CA GLY A 412 19.64 9.49 11.11
C GLY A 412 18.47 8.79 10.43
N ILE A 413 17.97 7.69 11.00
CA ILE A 413 16.86 6.90 10.41
C ILE A 413 15.69 6.81 11.39
N ILE A 414 14.50 7.25 10.97
CA ILE A 414 13.23 7.15 11.69
C ILE A 414 12.25 6.37 10.80
N GLY A 415 12.23 5.04 10.89
CA GLY A 415 11.50 4.25 9.90
C GLY A 415 11.59 2.73 10.08
N SER A 416 11.48 2.01 8.98
CA SER A 416 11.22 0.58 8.94
C SER A 416 12.26 -0.20 8.13
N CYS A 417 11.94 -1.45 7.76
CA CYS A 417 12.83 -2.31 6.99
C CYS A 417 13.09 -1.76 5.58
N PHE A 418 12.14 -1.00 5.04
CA PHE A 418 12.25 -0.28 3.76
C PHE A 418 13.44 0.68 3.73
N THR A 419 13.63 1.44 4.81
CA THR A 419 14.73 2.43 4.92
C THR A 419 15.99 1.81 5.53
N ARG A 420 15.84 1.03 6.60
CA ARG A 420 16.96 0.64 7.46
C ARG A 420 17.84 -0.49 6.89
N LEU A 421 17.26 -1.47 6.19
CA LEU A 421 18.00 -2.67 5.77
C LEU A 421 19.07 -2.40 4.69
N ALA A 422 18.94 -1.30 3.93
CA ALA A 422 19.97 -0.88 2.99
C ALA A 422 21.32 -0.60 3.66
N PHE A 423 21.33 -0.27 4.96
CA PHE A 423 22.53 0.00 5.77
C PHE A 423 22.95 -1.22 6.61
N SER A 424 22.81 -2.42 6.05
CA SER A 424 23.21 -3.68 6.68
C SER A 424 24.56 -4.15 6.14
N SER A 425 25.55 -4.30 7.02
CA SER A 425 26.86 -4.90 6.70
C SER A 425 26.97 -6.37 7.14
N LYS A 426 25.85 -7.10 7.13
CA LYS A 426 25.78 -8.51 7.56
C LYS A 426 25.86 -9.52 6.41
N ASP A 427 25.52 -9.11 5.19
CA ASP A 427 25.34 -10.00 4.04
C ASP A 427 25.37 -9.20 2.73
N ASP A 428 26.02 -9.73 1.69
CA ASP A 428 26.17 -9.11 0.35
C ASP A 428 24.83 -8.94 -0.41
N PHE A 429 23.76 -9.51 0.13
CA PHE A 429 22.38 -9.23 -0.26
C PHE A 429 21.97 -7.76 -0.05
N PHE A 430 22.61 -7.05 0.88
CA PHE A 430 22.40 -5.62 1.12
C PHE A 430 23.55 -4.80 0.50
N ASN A 431 24.16 -3.88 1.24
CA ASN A 431 25.25 -3.03 0.78
C ASN A 431 26.40 -3.05 1.81
N PRO A 432 27.21 -4.11 1.90
CA PRO A 432 28.19 -4.28 2.99
C PRO A 432 29.23 -3.15 3.07
N ASP A 433 29.47 -2.48 1.95
CA ASP A 433 30.37 -1.36 1.71
C ASP A 433 29.78 0.03 1.99
N TYR A 434 28.49 0.14 2.39
CA TYR A 434 27.81 1.44 2.56
C TYR A 434 28.58 2.43 3.44
N LYS A 435 29.38 1.92 4.39
CA LYS A 435 30.20 2.68 5.34
C LYS A 435 31.30 3.51 4.69
N THR A 436 31.62 3.24 3.43
CA THR A 436 32.51 4.06 2.59
C THR A 436 31.87 5.41 2.25
N TYR A 437 30.54 5.47 2.21
CA TYR A 437 29.76 6.63 1.75
C TYR A 437 28.84 7.21 2.83
N PHE A 438 28.49 6.43 3.87
CA PHE A 438 27.49 6.79 4.88
C PHE A 438 27.81 6.27 6.29
N SER A 439 27.57 7.07 7.33
CA SER A 439 27.55 6.63 8.73
C SER A 439 26.15 6.75 9.31
N VAL A 440 25.57 5.67 9.86
CA VAL A 440 24.25 5.70 10.52
C VAL A 440 24.42 5.96 12.02
N GLU A 441 24.32 7.22 12.42
CA GLU A 441 24.57 7.68 13.80
C GLU A 441 23.35 7.52 14.73
N PHE A 442 22.14 7.45 14.14
CA PHE A 442 20.88 7.25 14.84
C PHE A 442 19.94 6.33 14.06
N SER A 443 19.21 5.45 14.77
CA SER A 443 18.15 4.64 14.18
C SER A 443 17.04 4.34 15.20
N HIS A 444 15.82 4.73 14.88
CA HIS A 444 14.59 4.27 15.53
C HIS A 444 13.84 3.37 14.55
N PHE A 445 13.68 2.10 14.91
CA PHE A 445 13.01 1.09 14.10
C PHE A 445 11.54 0.94 14.50
N TRP A 446 10.65 0.99 13.51
CA TRP A 446 9.18 0.95 13.65
C TRP A 446 8.57 2.02 14.60
N PRO A 447 8.91 3.31 14.48
CA PRO A 447 8.17 4.39 15.15
C PRO A 447 6.82 4.66 14.48
N SER A 448 5.85 5.18 15.23
CA SER A 448 4.66 5.87 14.72
C SER A 448 4.71 7.33 15.15
N ILE A 449 4.43 8.26 14.23
CA ILE A 449 4.43 9.69 14.59
C ILE A 449 3.32 10.04 15.58
N ILE A 450 2.18 9.33 15.55
CA ILE A 450 1.12 9.47 16.59
C ILE A 450 1.66 9.07 17.96
N SER A 451 2.44 7.98 18.02
CA SER A 451 3.02 7.51 19.26
C SER A 451 4.08 8.46 19.81
N LEU A 452 4.96 8.97 18.95
CA LEU A 452 6.05 9.87 19.31
C LEU A 452 5.59 11.14 20.04
N PHE A 453 4.40 11.66 19.70
CA PHE A 453 3.81 12.87 20.29
C PHE A 453 2.70 12.60 21.31
N SER A 454 2.63 11.39 21.83
CA SER A 454 1.72 11.03 22.92
C SER A 454 2.40 11.09 24.29
N ASN A 455 1.60 11.06 25.37
CA ASN A 455 2.16 11.03 26.72
C ASN A 455 3.06 9.78 26.92
N PRO A 456 4.20 9.91 27.61
CA PRO A 456 5.08 8.78 27.90
C PRO A 456 4.42 7.79 28.86
N ILE A 457 4.93 6.56 28.85
CA ILE A 457 4.42 5.44 29.64
C ILE A 457 5.59 4.82 30.41
N ASP A 458 5.39 4.55 31.69
CA ASP A 458 6.39 3.93 32.56
C ASP A 458 6.96 2.65 31.93
N PHE A 459 8.22 2.70 31.52
CA PHE A 459 8.95 1.55 31.04
C PHE A 459 9.57 0.80 32.21
N LYS A 460 9.29 -0.50 32.31
CA LYS A 460 10.00 -1.40 33.22
C LYS A 460 10.45 -2.63 32.46
N GLU A 461 11.76 -2.90 32.50
CA GLU A 461 12.37 -4.03 31.79
C GLU A 461 11.83 -5.38 32.27
N GLU A 462 11.45 -5.49 33.54
CA GLU A 462 10.80 -6.67 34.15
C GLU A 462 9.49 -7.09 33.47
N ASN A 463 8.80 -6.17 32.76
CA ASN A 463 7.59 -6.47 31.99
C ASN A 463 7.89 -7.15 30.63
N PHE A 464 9.15 -7.19 30.20
CA PHE A 464 9.56 -7.63 28.86
C PHE A 464 10.71 -8.66 28.88
N PRO A 465 10.65 -9.73 29.72
CA PRO A 465 11.74 -10.71 29.83
C PRO A 465 12.04 -11.46 28.52
N GLU A 466 11.11 -11.44 27.57
CA GLU A 466 11.26 -12.04 26.24
C GLU A 466 12.03 -11.15 25.23
N VAL A 467 12.34 -9.89 25.55
CA VAL A 467 12.92 -8.89 24.64
C VAL A 467 14.35 -8.51 25.08
N LYS A 468 15.30 -8.39 24.14
CA LYS A 468 16.73 -8.15 24.44
C LYS A 468 17.41 -7.24 23.42
N GLY A 469 18.55 -6.64 23.82
CA GLY A 469 19.43 -5.91 22.92
C GLY A 469 18.79 -4.69 22.26
N THR A 470 19.00 -4.50 20.96
CA THR A 470 18.45 -3.35 20.21
C THR A 470 16.93 -3.27 20.22
N ASP A 471 16.23 -4.41 20.32
CA ASP A 471 14.77 -4.42 20.38
C ASP A 471 14.25 -3.88 21.71
N LEU A 472 15.00 -4.09 22.79
CA LEU A 472 14.70 -3.53 24.11
C LEU A 472 14.96 -2.02 24.14
N VAL A 473 16.01 -1.54 23.47
CA VAL A 473 16.30 -0.11 23.31
C VAL A 473 15.19 0.60 22.50
N ASN A 474 14.75 0.01 21.39
CA ASN A 474 13.61 0.56 20.63
C ASN A 474 12.32 0.55 21.48
N LEU A 475 12.05 -0.52 22.23
CA LEU A 475 10.88 -0.60 23.09
C LEU A 475 10.89 0.45 24.23
N LYS A 476 12.05 0.66 24.85
CA LYS A 476 12.25 1.72 25.85
C LYS A 476 12.00 3.11 25.24
N ARG A 477 12.60 3.40 24.08
CA ARG A 477 12.40 4.65 23.34
C ARG A 477 10.94 4.89 22.95
N GLU A 478 10.23 3.84 22.59
CA GLU A 478 8.80 3.88 22.24
C GLU A 478 7.89 4.14 23.45
N PHE A 479 8.29 3.72 24.65
CA PHE A 479 7.55 4.01 25.90
C PHE A 479 7.89 5.39 26.47
N GLU A 480 9.18 5.76 26.50
CA GLU A 480 9.69 7.02 27.08
C GLU A 480 9.65 8.21 26.11
N LYS A 481 9.35 7.98 24.83
CA LYS A 481 9.26 8.99 23.75
C LYS A 481 10.58 9.76 23.49
N SER A 482 11.73 9.12 23.73
CA SER A 482 13.05 9.78 23.74
C SER A 482 13.64 10.14 22.36
N THR A 483 12.98 9.80 21.25
CA THR A 483 13.49 9.92 19.86
C THR A 483 14.17 11.24 19.54
N PHE A 484 13.50 12.39 19.75
CA PHE A 484 14.04 13.70 19.38
C PHE A 484 15.17 14.15 20.31
N ASN A 485 15.08 13.80 21.60
CA ASN A 485 16.14 14.06 22.59
C ASN A 485 17.43 13.30 22.25
N GLU A 486 17.31 12.07 21.75
CA GLU A 486 18.46 11.29 21.26
C GLU A 486 19.00 11.84 19.94
N LEU A 487 18.13 12.16 18.97
CA LEU A 487 18.52 12.64 17.64
C LEU A 487 19.34 13.94 17.70
N LYS A 488 18.94 14.88 18.58
CA LYS A 488 19.60 16.17 18.78
C LYS A 488 21.10 16.06 19.08
N ASN A 489 21.53 14.97 19.71
CA ASN A 489 22.91 14.78 20.19
C ASN A 489 23.81 14.05 19.18
N LYS A 490 23.39 13.88 17.92
CA LYS A 490 24.04 12.97 16.95
C LYS A 490 24.71 13.63 15.74
N ASN A 491 24.66 14.96 15.59
CA ASN A 491 25.26 15.71 14.47
C ASN A 491 24.91 15.06 13.11
N ILE A 492 23.61 14.89 12.87
CA ILE A 492 23.06 14.28 11.67
C ILE A 492 23.12 15.29 10.52
N GLU A 493 23.56 14.83 9.35
CA GLU A 493 23.60 15.64 8.12
C GLU A 493 22.36 15.39 7.23
N TYR A 494 21.76 14.20 7.30
CA TYR A 494 20.49 13.85 6.65
C TYR A 494 19.61 12.93 7.51
N VAL A 495 18.30 13.17 7.55
CA VAL A 495 17.33 12.29 8.23
C VAL A 495 16.47 11.55 7.22
N LEU A 496 16.56 10.22 7.19
CA LEU A 496 15.69 9.37 6.38
C LEU A 496 14.46 8.96 7.20
N ILE A 497 13.27 9.11 6.61
CA ILE A 497 11.99 8.82 7.26
C ILE A 497 11.11 7.89 6.42
N ASP A 498 10.29 7.06 7.07
CA ASP A 498 9.15 6.40 6.42
C ASP A 498 7.97 6.17 7.37
N PHE A 499 6.75 6.26 6.84
CA PHE A 499 5.50 6.09 7.61
C PHE A 499 4.91 4.67 7.51
N PHE A 500 5.74 3.64 7.29
CA PHE A 500 5.28 2.25 7.18
C PHE A 500 4.41 1.82 8.37
N VAL A 501 4.82 2.14 9.59
CA VAL A 501 4.06 1.72 10.79
C VAL A 501 2.71 2.42 10.85
N ASP A 502 2.65 3.74 10.67
CA ASP A 502 1.38 4.46 10.69
C ASP A 502 0.43 3.97 9.59
N ALA A 503 0.94 3.71 8.38
CA ALA A 503 0.14 3.29 7.23
C ALA A 503 -0.39 1.85 7.34
N ILE A 504 0.42 0.93 7.88
CA ILE A 504 0.14 -0.51 7.88
C ILE A 504 -0.42 -1.00 9.21
N HIS A 505 0.10 -0.47 10.32
CA HIS A 505 -0.17 -0.94 11.67
C HIS A 505 -0.94 0.08 12.54
N GLY A 506 -0.72 1.38 12.35
CA GLY A 506 -1.12 2.41 13.29
C GLY A 506 -0.58 2.16 14.70
N VAL A 507 -1.37 2.50 15.71
CA VAL A 507 -0.98 2.46 17.13
C VAL A 507 -2.08 1.83 17.98
N ARG A 508 -1.75 1.49 19.23
CA ARG A 508 -2.73 1.26 20.28
C ARG A 508 -2.88 2.50 21.14
N LYS A 509 -4.11 2.90 21.44
CA LYS A 509 -4.47 4.09 22.25
C LYS A 509 -4.96 3.66 23.63
N PHE A 510 -4.42 4.21 24.70
CA PHE A 510 -4.92 3.97 26.05
C PHE A 510 -6.34 4.54 26.24
N LYS A 511 -7.21 3.78 26.91
CA LYS A 511 -8.63 4.13 27.09
C LYS A 511 -8.85 5.29 28.06
N ASP A 512 -7.91 5.50 28.98
CA ASP A 512 -7.98 6.42 30.12
C ASP A 512 -7.16 7.71 29.96
N ARG A 513 -6.29 7.80 28.93
CA ARG A 513 -5.33 8.92 28.75
C ARG A 513 -4.86 9.06 27.30
N ASP A 514 -4.34 10.24 26.93
CA ASP A 514 -3.74 10.52 25.60
C ASP A 514 -2.32 9.91 25.46
N ALA A 515 -2.21 8.60 25.71
CA ALA A 515 -0.99 7.83 25.53
C ALA A 515 -1.20 6.78 24.42
N TYR A 516 -0.18 6.55 23.61
CA TYR A 516 -0.22 5.62 22.49
C TYR A 516 1.06 4.77 22.44
N VAL A 517 0.98 3.58 21.86
CA VAL A 517 2.15 2.70 21.60
C VAL A 517 2.02 1.91 20.30
N VAL A 518 3.14 1.69 19.62
CA VAL A 518 3.27 0.82 18.44
C VAL A 518 3.32 -0.66 18.86
N GLN A 519 2.67 -1.54 18.08
CA GLN A 519 2.83 -2.99 18.23
C GLN A 519 4.14 -3.51 17.60
N HIS A 520 5.29 -3.12 18.16
CA HIS A 520 6.62 -3.52 17.68
C HIS A 520 6.75 -5.05 17.57
N GLY A 521 7.44 -5.57 16.55
CA GLY A 521 7.51 -7.01 16.24
C GLY A 521 8.04 -7.89 17.40
N SER A 522 8.92 -7.34 18.25
CA SER A 522 9.35 -8.00 19.49
C SER A 522 8.25 -8.00 20.57
N MET A 523 7.53 -6.88 20.74
CA MET A 523 6.42 -6.76 21.70
C MET A 523 5.27 -7.72 21.37
N GLN A 524 5.04 -8.05 20.09
CA GLN A 524 4.02 -9.02 19.67
C GLN A 524 4.17 -10.43 20.26
N ARG A 525 5.35 -10.77 20.80
CA ARG A 525 5.65 -12.07 21.41
C ARG A 525 5.50 -12.07 22.94
N THR A 526 5.35 -10.90 23.55
CA THR A 526 5.32 -10.72 25.01
C THR A 526 3.98 -11.12 25.62
N SER A 527 4.03 -11.59 26.86
CA SER A 527 2.86 -11.72 27.74
C SER A 527 2.19 -10.35 27.98
N PHE A 528 2.98 -9.31 28.27
CA PHE A 528 2.52 -7.94 28.51
C PHE A 528 1.54 -7.40 27.45
N LEU A 529 1.80 -7.65 26.16
CA LEU A 529 0.85 -7.27 25.10
C LEU A 529 -0.52 -7.94 25.30
N LYS A 530 -0.53 -9.27 25.44
CA LYS A 530 -1.74 -10.09 25.38
C LYS A 530 -2.63 -9.91 26.60
N ASP A 531 -2.01 -9.87 27.77
CA ASP A 531 -2.71 -10.01 29.05
C ASP A 531 -3.11 -8.64 29.63
N LYS A 532 -2.34 -7.60 29.29
CA LYS A 532 -2.53 -6.22 29.77
C LYS A 532 -2.85 -5.25 28.63
N LEU A 533 -1.91 -5.02 27.71
CA LEU A 533 -2.01 -3.90 26.77
C LEU A 533 -3.25 -4.00 25.87
N LEU A 534 -3.58 -5.19 25.33
CA LEU A 534 -4.77 -5.38 24.48
C LEU A 534 -6.10 -5.07 25.20
N LYS A 535 -6.14 -5.05 26.55
CA LYS A 535 -7.32 -4.63 27.34
C LYS A 535 -7.35 -3.12 27.56
N GLU A 536 -6.24 -2.56 28.06
CA GLU A 536 -6.10 -1.16 28.47
C GLU A 536 -6.13 -0.21 27.28
N THR A 537 -5.88 -0.74 26.08
CA THR A 537 -5.79 0.04 24.86
C THR A 537 -6.72 -0.47 23.76
N GLU A 538 -7.27 0.45 22.97
CA GLU A 538 -7.97 0.16 21.72
C GLU A 538 -7.02 0.23 20.53
N GLN A 539 -7.35 -0.43 19.42
CA GLN A 539 -6.58 -0.34 18.18
C GLN A 539 -6.97 0.96 17.45
N PHE A 540 -5.98 1.83 17.22
CA PHE A 540 -6.17 3.16 16.64
C PHE A 540 -5.31 3.30 15.38
N ASP A 541 -5.93 3.01 14.24
CA ASP A 541 -5.37 3.08 12.90
C ASP A 541 -6.37 3.69 11.93
N TYR A 542 -6.04 3.68 10.65
CA TYR A 542 -6.83 4.17 9.51
C TYR A 542 -8.33 3.82 9.51
N ARG A 543 -8.78 2.78 10.24
CA ARG A 543 -10.21 2.42 10.34
C ARG A 543 -10.98 3.32 11.32
N ASN A 544 -10.29 3.96 12.26
CA ASN A 544 -10.91 4.88 13.21
C ASN A 544 -11.15 6.23 12.51
N PRO A 545 -12.39 6.79 12.51
CA PRO A 545 -12.67 8.07 11.85
C PRO A 545 -11.80 9.25 12.32
N SER A 546 -11.36 9.23 13.59
CA SER A 546 -10.50 10.27 14.16
C SER A 546 -9.00 10.06 13.88
N PHE A 547 -8.60 8.92 13.31
CA PHE A 547 -7.18 8.61 13.06
C PHE A 547 -6.52 9.62 12.14
N TRP A 548 -7.18 10.01 11.04
CA TRP A 548 -6.57 10.92 10.07
C TRP A 548 -6.29 12.30 10.67
N GLU A 549 -7.19 12.83 11.51
CA GLU A 549 -6.99 14.10 12.20
C GLU A 549 -5.87 14.02 13.26
N LYS A 550 -5.83 12.94 14.07
CA LYS A 550 -4.73 12.73 15.03
C LYS A 550 -3.39 12.56 14.30
N TRP A 551 -3.36 11.78 13.21
CA TRP A 551 -2.15 11.57 12.40
C TRP A 551 -1.65 12.87 11.78
N LYS A 552 -2.53 13.68 11.16
CA LYS A 552 -2.16 15.01 10.62
C LYS A 552 -1.57 15.92 11.69
N LYS A 553 -2.22 16.04 12.85
CA LYS A 553 -1.73 16.85 13.98
C LYS A 553 -0.34 16.37 14.45
N SER A 554 -0.15 15.06 14.56
CA SER A 554 1.15 14.46 14.91
C SER A 554 2.20 14.62 13.81
N CYS A 555 1.79 14.71 12.54
CA CYS A 555 2.67 14.98 11.40
C CYS A 555 3.11 16.45 11.34
N ASP A 556 2.20 17.39 11.58
CA ASP A 556 2.52 18.81 11.74
C ASP A 556 3.53 18.99 12.90
N GLN A 557 3.31 18.32 14.05
CA GLN A 557 4.27 18.32 15.16
C GLN A 557 5.60 17.62 14.82
N PHE A 558 5.58 16.53 14.05
CA PHE A 558 6.78 15.84 13.59
C PHE A 558 7.67 16.73 12.74
N ILE A 559 7.08 17.48 11.81
CA ILE A 559 7.78 18.45 10.96
C ILE A 559 8.35 19.58 11.82
N MET A 560 7.56 20.15 12.74
CA MET A 560 8.03 21.20 13.65
C MET A 560 9.19 20.78 14.56
N GLU A 561 9.26 19.53 15.01
CA GLU A 561 10.45 19.06 15.77
C GLU A 561 11.64 18.74 14.87
N LEU A 562 11.43 18.29 13.62
CA LEU A 562 12.52 18.12 12.66
C LEU A 562 13.15 19.47 12.29
N GLU A 563 12.35 20.51 12.01
CA GLU A 563 12.81 21.88 11.68
C GLU A 563 13.73 22.48 12.76
N LYS A 564 13.56 22.10 14.03
CA LYS A 564 14.42 22.56 15.14
C LYS A 564 15.78 21.86 15.19
N LEU A 565 15.94 20.76 14.44
CA LEU A 565 17.11 19.88 14.50
C LEU A 565 17.89 19.88 13.18
N ILE A 566 17.21 20.07 12.05
CA ILE A 566 17.80 19.99 10.71
C ILE A 566 16.94 20.76 9.70
N ASP A 567 17.59 21.34 8.69
CA ASP A 567 16.89 21.94 7.55
C ASP A 567 16.02 20.88 6.84
N LEU A 568 14.77 21.23 6.49
CA LEU A 568 13.84 20.26 5.90
C LEU A 568 14.30 19.70 4.55
N ASP A 569 15.15 20.42 3.82
CA ASP A 569 15.73 19.92 2.57
C ASP A 569 16.77 18.80 2.76
N LYS A 570 17.20 18.54 4.01
CA LYS A 570 18.00 17.39 4.43
C LYS A 570 17.15 16.27 5.06
N VAL A 571 15.83 16.43 5.09
CA VAL A 571 14.90 15.34 5.40
C VAL A 571 14.56 14.61 4.11
N ILE A 572 14.70 13.28 4.11
CA ILE A 572 14.48 12.41 2.96
C ILE A 572 13.37 11.42 3.28
N LEU A 573 12.22 11.58 2.65
CA LEU A 573 11.12 10.62 2.72
C LEU A 573 11.43 9.43 1.80
N ILE A 574 11.35 8.21 2.34
CA ILE A 574 11.48 6.96 1.59
C ILE A 574 10.07 6.44 1.28
N TRP A 575 9.66 6.54 0.01
CA TRP A 575 8.38 6.04 -0.45
C TRP A 575 8.52 4.56 -0.85
N GLY A 576 8.27 3.69 0.12
CA GLY A 576 8.13 2.25 -0.09
C GLY A 576 6.72 1.85 -0.56
N GLY A 577 6.44 0.56 -0.50
CA GLY A 577 5.12 -0.01 -0.77
C GLY A 577 5.18 -1.53 -0.63
N LEU A 578 4.06 -2.17 -0.33
CA LEU A 578 3.96 -3.63 -0.28
C LEU A 578 3.93 -4.22 -1.70
N ALA A 579 4.81 -5.19 -1.96
CA ALA A 579 4.85 -5.94 -3.21
C ALA A 579 3.67 -6.91 -3.33
N LYS A 580 3.15 -7.06 -4.56
CA LYS A 580 2.12 -8.06 -4.91
C LYS A 580 2.73 -9.43 -5.26
N GLU A 581 3.98 -9.39 -5.69
CA GLU A 581 4.68 -10.52 -6.29
C GLU A 581 6.05 -10.74 -5.65
N TYR A 582 6.54 -11.96 -5.74
CA TYR A 582 7.79 -12.39 -5.15
C TYR A 582 8.46 -13.51 -5.93
N TYR A 583 9.77 -13.61 -5.80
CA TYR A 583 10.53 -14.79 -6.23
C TYR A 583 10.43 -15.91 -5.19
N ASP A 584 9.96 -17.08 -5.62
CA ASP A 584 10.05 -18.31 -4.82
C ASP A 584 11.50 -18.84 -4.74
N LYS A 585 11.69 -19.95 -4.01
CA LYS A 585 13.00 -20.60 -3.84
C LYS A 585 13.66 -21.08 -5.15
N ASN A 586 12.88 -21.22 -6.22
CA ASN A 586 13.35 -21.61 -7.55
C ASN A 586 13.50 -20.40 -8.49
N LYS A 587 13.45 -19.17 -7.96
CA LYS A 587 13.44 -17.90 -8.70
C LYS A 587 12.28 -17.74 -9.68
N LEU A 588 11.18 -18.46 -9.49
CA LEU A 588 9.97 -18.25 -10.26
C LEU A 588 9.13 -17.14 -9.62
N VAL A 589 8.57 -16.25 -10.43
CA VAL A 589 7.65 -15.22 -9.95
C VAL A 589 6.34 -15.88 -9.49
N LYS A 590 5.93 -15.56 -8.27
CA LYS A 590 4.68 -15.94 -7.63
C LYS A 590 3.96 -14.71 -7.13
N ASN A 591 2.65 -14.83 -6.93
CA ASN A 591 1.81 -13.74 -6.46
C ASN A 591 1.21 -14.07 -5.08
N PHE A 592 1.28 -13.13 -4.12
CA PHE A 592 0.80 -13.34 -2.76
C PHE A 592 -0.71 -13.64 -2.69
N ALA A 593 -1.51 -13.12 -3.63
CA ALA A 593 -2.93 -13.43 -3.76
C ALA A 593 -3.19 -14.79 -4.40
N GLY A 594 -2.37 -15.19 -5.38
CA GLY A 594 -2.40 -16.54 -5.94
C GLY A 594 -2.20 -17.63 -4.88
N GLU A 595 -1.25 -17.42 -3.95
CA GLU A 595 -1.03 -18.32 -2.80
C GLU A 595 -1.98 -18.09 -1.60
N LYS A 596 -2.97 -17.18 -1.71
CA LYS A 596 -3.93 -16.86 -0.64
C LYS A 596 -3.26 -16.39 0.67
N ARG A 597 -2.07 -15.78 0.58
CA ARG A 597 -1.33 -15.19 1.72
C ARG A 597 -1.82 -13.79 2.05
N PHE A 598 -2.03 -12.97 1.02
CA PHE A 598 -2.60 -11.61 1.11
C PHE A 598 -3.49 -11.36 -0.10
N THR A 599 -4.60 -10.64 0.04
CA THR A 599 -5.37 -10.21 -1.14
C THR A 599 -4.70 -9.00 -1.80
N ASN A 600 -4.82 -8.87 -3.13
CA ASN A 600 -4.37 -7.66 -3.84
C ASN A 600 -5.08 -6.40 -3.29
N THR A 601 -6.34 -6.52 -2.88
CA THR A 601 -7.11 -5.46 -2.21
C THR A 601 -6.43 -4.98 -0.94
N GLN A 602 -6.01 -5.88 -0.04
CA GLN A 602 -5.28 -5.51 1.18
C GLN A 602 -3.98 -4.77 0.85
N LEU A 603 -3.15 -5.33 -0.04
CA LEU A 603 -1.85 -4.73 -0.40
C LEU A 603 -2.01 -3.34 -1.06
N ASN A 604 -2.97 -3.19 -1.97
CA ASN A 604 -3.32 -1.89 -2.57
C ASN A 604 -3.80 -0.89 -1.51
N TYR A 605 -4.70 -1.32 -0.64
CA TYR A 605 -5.31 -0.47 0.38
C TYR A 605 -4.27 0.10 1.37
N PHE A 606 -3.35 -0.77 1.82
CA PHE A 606 -2.18 -0.40 2.61
C PHE A 606 -1.29 0.64 1.90
N ASN A 607 -0.97 0.40 0.62
CA ASN A 607 -0.18 1.34 -0.17
C ASN A 607 -0.90 2.68 -0.35
N ASN A 608 -2.22 2.69 -0.49
CA ASN A 608 -3.01 3.91 -0.64
C ASN A 608 -3.02 4.78 0.62
N ILE A 609 -3.09 4.18 1.82
CA ILE A 609 -2.95 4.93 3.08
C ILE A 609 -1.56 5.55 3.17
N TRP A 610 -0.53 4.75 2.86
CA TRP A 610 0.86 5.23 2.87
C TRP A 610 1.06 6.37 1.87
N ASN A 611 0.46 6.27 0.68
CA ASN A 611 0.48 7.34 -0.32
C ASN A 611 -0.18 8.62 0.22
N LYS A 612 -1.31 8.51 0.91
CA LYS A 612 -2.00 9.66 1.52
C LYS A 612 -1.16 10.33 2.60
N MET A 613 -0.46 9.54 3.42
CA MET A 613 0.48 10.02 4.44
C MET A 613 1.67 10.75 3.81
N ASN A 614 2.32 10.13 2.82
CA ASN A 614 3.46 10.70 2.12
C ASN A 614 3.09 12.02 1.42
N ASN A 615 1.95 12.07 0.73
CA ASN A 615 1.42 13.30 0.12
C ASN A 615 1.16 14.40 1.15
N TYR A 616 0.56 14.08 2.30
CA TYR A 616 0.31 15.08 3.34
C TYR A 616 1.63 15.64 3.91
N PHE A 617 2.59 14.77 4.23
CA PHE A 617 3.90 15.20 4.71
C PHE A 617 4.58 16.12 3.69
N LEU A 618 4.64 15.72 2.41
CA LEU A 618 5.25 16.54 1.35
C LEU A 618 4.52 17.87 1.12
N SER A 619 3.20 17.93 1.33
CA SER A 619 2.43 19.19 1.27
C SER A 619 2.77 20.18 2.40
N LYS A 620 3.35 19.68 3.50
CA LYS A 620 3.72 20.46 4.69
C LYS A 620 5.22 20.73 4.77
N ALA A 621 6.03 19.81 4.28
CA ALA A 621 7.48 19.91 4.16
C ALA A 621 7.91 19.83 2.68
N PRO A 622 7.51 20.80 1.82
CA PRO A 622 7.73 20.74 0.37
C PRO A 622 9.22 20.75 -0.05
N ASN A 623 10.11 21.18 0.85
CA ASN A 623 11.56 21.17 0.60
C ASN A 623 12.20 19.79 0.82
N ALA A 624 11.52 18.90 1.55
CA ALA A 624 12.01 17.55 1.86
C ALA A 624 12.17 16.73 0.59
N LYS A 625 13.24 15.95 0.53
CA LYS A 625 13.56 15.13 -0.65
C LYS A 625 12.77 13.84 -0.62
N LEU A 626 12.58 13.26 -1.80
CA LEU A 626 11.84 12.03 -1.99
C LEU A 626 12.68 10.99 -2.70
N ILE A 627 12.85 9.82 -2.08
CA ILE A 627 13.26 8.61 -2.78
C ILE A 627 12.03 7.74 -2.97
N ASP A 628 11.48 7.75 -4.18
CA ASP A 628 10.41 6.83 -4.54
C ASP A 628 10.96 5.51 -5.06
N MET A 629 10.79 4.45 -4.27
CA MET A 629 11.24 3.10 -4.60
C MET A 629 10.19 2.29 -5.36
N ARG A 630 8.93 2.76 -5.44
CA ARG A 630 7.83 2.06 -6.12
C ARG A 630 8.04 2.01 -7.62
N LYS A 631 8.63 3.08 -8.20
CA LYS A 631 8.88 3.21 -9.65
C LYS A 631 9.70 2.07 -10.27
N TYR A 632 10.52 1.40 -9.49
CA TYR A 632 11.36 0.29 -9.95
C TYR A 632 10.65 -1.06 -10.02
N ASN A 633 9.45 -1.18 -9.45
CA ASN A 633 8.64 -2.41 -9.45
C ASN A 633 9.37 -3.66 -8.91
N TYR A 634 10.28 -3.48 -7.95
CA TYR A 634 11.00 -4.59 -7.31
C TYR A 634 10.05 -5.63 -6.72
N LEU A 635 10.46 -6.90 -6.76
CA LEU A 635 9.71 -8.01 -6.20
C LEU A 635 10.15 -8.32 -4.77
N SER A 636 9.26 -8.90 -3.97
CA SER A 636 9.66 -9.58 -2.73
C SER A 636 10.42 -10.88 -3.02
N THR A 637 11.03 -11.51 -2.02
CA THR A 637 11.70 -12.81 -2.24
C THR A 637 11.62 -13.74 -1.04
N MET A 638 11.47 -15.04 -1.30
CA MET A 638 11.56 -16.09 -0.27
C MET A 638 12.98 -16.31 0.25
N ASP A 639 14.00 -15.85 -0.48
CA ASP A 639 15.41 -15.97 -0.09
C ASP A 639 15.93 -14.71 0.63
N HIS A 640 15.00 -13.89 1.13
CA HIS A 640 15.34 -12.72 1.96
C HIS A 640 16.04 -13.16 3.24
N LYS A 641 16.92 -12.31 3.76
CA LYS A 641 17.73 -12.62 4.95
C LYS A 641 16.98 -12.44 6.27
N ASP A 642 15.87 -11.69 6.25
CA ASP A 642 14.86 -11.62 7.31
C ASP A 642 13.59 -12.42 6.92
N ALA A 643 12.47 -12.20 7.62
CA ALA A 643 11.24 -12.97 7.43
C ALA A 643 10.60 -12.78 6.04
N PHE A 644 10.02 -13.83 5.46
CA PHE A 644 9.31 -13.72 4.19
C PHE A 644 7.99 -12.91 4.31
N GLY A 645 7.82 -11.88 3.48
CA GLY A 645 6.59 -11.10 3.36
C GLY A 645 6.67 -9.98 2.31
N PRO A 646 5.56 -9.30 2.00
CA PRO A 646 5.47 -8.31 0.91
C PRO A 646 6.23 -6.98 1.18
N HIS A 647 6.96 -6.89 2.29
CA HIS A 647 7.78 -5.74 2.70
C HIS A 647 9.28 -6.04 2.61
N HIS A 648 9.66 -7.23 2.11
CA HIS A 648 11.03 -7.71 2.09
C HIS A 648 11.45 -8.10 0.67
N PHE A 649 12.18 -7.17 0.06
CA PHE A 649 12.45 -7.09 -1.37
C PHE A 649 13.70 -7.87 -1.78
N GLU A 650 13.83 -8.17 -3.06
CA GLU A 650 15.08 -8.62 -3.65
C GLU A 650 16.25 -7.66 -3.38
N SER A 651 17.49 -8.17 -3.45
CA SER A 651 18.73 -7.44 -3.18
C SER A 651 18.82 -6.08 -3.90
N ASN A 652 18.32 -6.01 -5.14
CA ASN A 652 18.38 -4.82 -5.98
C ASN A 652 17.61 -3.62 -5.39
N TYR A 653 16.53 -3.84 -4.63
CA TYR A 653 15.82 -2.78 -3.92
C TYR A 653 16.77 -2.01 -2.99
N TYR A 654 17.53 -2.73 -2.18
CA TYR A 654 18.42 -2.15 -1.16
C TYR A 654 19.64 -1.47 -1.81
N LYS A 655 20.13 -2.02 -2.91
CA LYS A 655 21.23 -1.45 -3.71
C LYS A 655 20.83 -0.16 -4.40
N SER A 656 19.65 -0.14 -5.01
CA SER A 656 19.12 1.07 -5.64
C SER A 656 18.67 2.13 -4.63
N LEU A 657 18.25 1.77 -3.42
CA LEU A 657 18.02 2.75 -2.34
C LEU A 657 19.31 3.49 -1.95
N ILE A 658 20.45 2.80 -1.80
CA ILE A 658 21.75 3.46 -1.61
C ILE A 658 22.10 4.32 -2.82
N GLY A 659 21.87 3.82 -4.04
CA GLY A 659 22.08 4.59 -5.27
C GLY A 659 21.27 5.89 -5.30
N GLU A 660 19.96 5.85 -5.02
CA GLU A 660 19.12 7.05 -4.96
C GLU A 660 19.44 7.96 -3.77
N LEU A 661 20.00 7.43 -2.68
CA LEU A 661 20.48 8.27 -1.58
C LEU A 661 21.75 9.00 -1.96
N SER A 662 22.74 8.32 -2.55
CA SER A 662 23.95 8.97 -3.09
C SER A 662 23.59 10.06 -4.10
N LYS A 663 22.50 9.88 -4.87
CA LYS A 663 21.91 10.91 -5.76
C LYS A 663 21.43 12.17 -5.05
N ILE A 664 21.06 12.09 -3.78
CA ILE A 664 20.65 13.24 -2.98
C ILE A 664 21.81 13.82 -2.18
N VAL A 665 22.56 12.98 -1.46
CA VAL A 665 23.40 13.48 -0.36
C VAL A 665 24.65 14.22 -0.79
N THR A 666 25.25 13.84 -1.92
CA THR A 666 26.46 14.50 -2.39
C THR A 666 26.10 15.70 -3.30
N ARG A 667 24.80 15.98 -3.58
CA ARG A 667 24.30 17.07 -4.48
C ARG A 667 24.39 18.46 -3.81
N SER A 668 25.30 18.61 -2.86
CA SER A 668 25.18 19.47 -1.67
C SER A 668 26.48 20.21 -1.39
#